data_AF-A0A6B2CVH2-F1
#
_entry.id   AF-A0A6B2CVH2-F1
#
_cell.length_a   1.000
_cell.length_b   1.000
_cell.length_c   1.000
_cell.angle_alpha   90.00
_cell.angle_beta   90.00
_cell.angle_gamma   90.00
#
_symmetry.space_group_name_H-M   'P 1'
#
loop_
_entity.id
_entity.type
_entity.pdbx_description
1 polymer ?
#
loop_
_entity_poly.entity_id
_entity_poly.type
_entity_poly.pdbx_seq_one_letter_code
_entity_poly.pdbx_strand_id
1 'polypeptide(L)'
;MWRRGEAASAGLSAALYSVYSGLYSEAVVSSVASALALAVVGRFREAVEYVRKAAKALYEAARDVFEQVKVTLQRLVELFVEAVARVLAWVDEHKAYLFLMAAAAAGAVALSAALNLWGLIEMEKLAYAASLTPFVAAGVKEYSREEVFNMLMKASDPYEEFREKIAKAANAGRIKLAEPWESLRVLILPKESEESRLIHSKAYRELDERKKKGLFYAALALEEAFGVYRSALGEYAEGLKKTVRRVEVGEGLFKREVYVADLGQIKQLAEEEGKAFENALSALRERLNEYAVKYGLRDLLDVEEEAARRLAEATASELSEFNDVNFGVKAYAALIAYREYALGRRGAFGTAVRYWLEVGGSAWPFYYPPKTAYDRTKKAGVERPVTVEELVAEGLRRLFLKPGADHYSRLIKELTKGGKLVLMPEKAKSAYVFRLYRVEEGGGLEELGVKLRISKVGAGEEAGITYTLIFDVERWLGFFKQELETAVKAAGEVGERLPVEDRFSYMGGWVDSDVAISKGRLMMGTSHLWQLAETHALFDWSKVVGLRMNLTLEGPKLVVDVEATLEKLDEAIRRSAESGWLKMLGIKAESWEGLKQRVKENWGLVVDATVSRLRKVLKEEELERLLVPKGRDAPEGRKGGQEASRDMQKDGENVWEELRHRLEALRDRLNDDKVARKVVAPALLLIQAERLGVNETTLRYFGAVVSGAIDGDGYVSAAMRVVGLTSGERGIALLWRAVLAAYGIEAKVRRVRSTFQVIVSGGDAARLARLYFLHGPPLLERDDRLKNHKLDEAMKLGVEGLSVSWEGLRRRAEGGLVAADLTISESDTKIKYNVYLWEELFLQFQSTDRSRVELAARLLRLAGVGAEVKKRKDRDVWYIRVTTDRLATGYKELRNVIANIVRKTVENDWVDAGKAGGWLEKLERGVTLMKGWPRYDVQLARSGALVVRFGSTDRNSIEREKQRLENMGLEEGKHFSVKMPEGGKAGYVKILKEGLERAAWLSVYGKDEEQRSLAADFVKIILQRAEEAGDDVRQKAEEIVKEGKAWGSQTLKGFVKEVEVEGREYVVKVRDGEAVEEDRGGRKLLRIKITAEVDGVRREYVMTYGRYGRDNAALGFATARADAPGGREKDAERFSALIKALTGREPKVYRRSDGVVMIECYEGHLEGFMRYKELAEAIKRWMEKTKRR
;
A
#
# COMPACT_ATOMS: atom_id res chain seq x y z
N MET A 1 67.11 0.15 11.93
CA MET A 1 67.49 -1.26 12.12
C MET A 1 66.45 -2.11 11.38
N TRP A 2 66.67 -2.26 10.08
CA TRP A 2 65.92 -3.14 9.19
C TRP A 2 66.48 -4.57 9.31
N ARG A 3 65.65 -5.57 8.97
CA ARG A 3 65.92 -7.03 8.90
C ARG A 3 65.73 -7.85 10.17
N ARG A 4 64.53 -8.41 10.33
CA ARG A 4 64.26 -9.86 10.50
C ARG A 4 62.75 -10.03 10.75
N GLY A 5 62.02 -10.46 9.73
CA GLY A 5 60.58 -10.68 9.81
C GLY A 5 59.87 -11.09 8.51
N GLU A 6 60.55 -11.14 7.37
CA GLU A 6 59.92 -11.49 6.07
C GLU A 6 60.09 -12.95 5.63
N ALA A 7 60.81 -13.80 6.40
CA ALA A 7 61.12 -15.15 5.93
C ALA A 7 59.95 -16.17 6.10
N ALA A 8 59.00 -15.93 7.01
CA ALA A 8 57.90 -16.88 7.26
C ALA A 8 56.67 -16.64 6.35
N SER A 9 56.39 -15.40 5.97
CA SER A 9 55.25 -15.05 5.11
C SER A 9 55.53 -15.27 3.62
N ALA A 10 56.77 -15.08 3.18
CA ALA A 10 57.19 -15.33 1.79
C ALA A 10 57.19 -16.83 1.42
N GLY A 11 57.54 -17.72 2.36
CA GLY A 11 57.50 -19.17 2.14
C GLY A 11 56.09 -19.73 1.95
N LEU A 12 55.12 -19.26 2.76
CA LEU A 12 53.71 -19.64 2.66
C LEU A 12 53.03 -19.08 1.42
N SER A 13 53.35 -17.84 1.02
CA SER A 13 52.78 -17.22 -0.20
C SER A 13 53.39 -17.79 -1.48
N ALA A 14 54.67 -18.18 -1.50
CA ALA A 14 55.28 -18.91 -2.61
C ALA A 14 54.73 -20.34 -2.75
N ALA A 15 54.50 -21.05 -1.63
CA ALA A 15 53.84 -22.35 -1.63
C ALA A 15 52.38 -22.26 -2.15
N LEU A 16 51.63 -21.24 -1.73
CA LEU A 16 50.26 -21.00 -2.20
C LEU A 16 50.19 -20.61 -3.70
N TYR A 17 51.17 -19.87 -4.22
CA TYR A 17 51.26 -19.54 -5.65
C TYR A 17 51.64 -20.76 -6.50
N SER A 18 52.50 -21.64 -5.98
CA SER A 18 52.82 -22.93 -6.60
C SER A 18 51.59 -23.84 -6.73
N VAL A 19 50.74 -23.89 -5.69
CA VAL A 19 49.47 -24.64 -5.69
C VAL A 19 48.46 -24.07 -6.70
N TYR A 20 48.37 -22.74 -6.80
CA TYR A 20 47.54 -22.07 -7.79
C TYR A 20 48.01 -22.37 -9.23
N SER A 21 49.33 -22.38 -9.47
CA SER A 21 49.89 -22.73 -10.79
C SER A 21 49.84 -24.24 -11.11
N GLY A 22 49.88 -25.12 -10.10
CA GLY A 22 49.80 -26.57 -10.27
C GLY A 22 48.39 -27.06 -10.61
N LEU A 23 47.36 -26.48 -9.95
CA LEU A 23 45.94 -26.75 -10.23
C LEU A 23 45.51 -26.26 -11.62
N TYR A 24 46.17 -25.22 -12.13
CA TYR A 24 46.01 -24.68 -13.49
C TYR A 24 47.16 -25.08 -14.43
N SER A 25 47.93 -26.09 -14.07
CA SER A 25 49.05 -26.52 -14.92
C SER A 25 48.52 -26.99 -16.28
N GLU A 26 49.27 -26.66 -17.32
CA GLU A 26 48.94 -27.00 -18.70
C GLU A 26 48.68 -28.52 -18.86
N ALA A 27 49.29 -29.36 -18.02
CA ALA A 27 49.05 -30.79 -17.96
C ALA A 27 47.64 -31.18 -17.48
N VAL A 28 47.08 -30.55 -16.44
CA VAL A 28 45.74 -30.86 -15.91
C VAL A 28 44.67 -30.31 -16.86
N VAL A 29 44.86 -29.09 -17.36
CA VAL A 29 43.92 -28.44 -18.29
C VAL A 29 43.95 -29.13 -19.67
N SER A 30 45.13 -29.49 -20.19
CA SER A 30 45.26 -30.25 -21.45
C SER A 30 44.68 -31.65 -21.31
N SER A 31 44.84 -32.33 -20.17
CA SER A 31 44.31 -33.69 -20.00
C SER A 31 42.78 -33.70 -19.93
N VAL A 32 42.17 -32.70 -19.30
CA VAL A 32 40.71 -32.53 -19.24
C VAL A 32 40.14 -32.11 -20.60
N ALA A 33 40.82 -31.20 -21.31
CA ALA A 33 40.43 -30.79 -22.67
C ALA A 33 40.55 -31.94 -23.69
N SER A 34 41.63 -32.74 -23.63
CA SER A 34 41.81 -33.92 -24.48
C SER A 34 40.83 -35.05 -24.14
N ALA A 35 40.47 -35.24 -22.86
CA ALA A 35 39.44 -36.19 -22.46
C ALA A 35 38.05 -35.79 -22.97
N LEU A 36 37.73 -34.49 -22.95
CA LEU A 36 36.48 -33.96 -23.52
C LEU A 36 36.45 -34.09 -25.04
N ALA A 37 37.55 -33.78 -25.74
CA ALA A 37 37.65 -33.94 -27.19
C ALA A 37 37.50 -35.41 -27.62
N LEU A 38 38.14 -36.35 -26.91
CA LEU A 38 38.06 -37.79 -27.22
C LEU A 38 36.70 -38.41 -26.84
N ALA A 39 36.02 -37.88 -25.82
CA ALA A 39 34.66 -38.29 -25.45
C ALA A 39 33.60 -37.84 -26.47
N VAL A 40 33.77 -36.67 -27.09
CA VAL A 40 32.88 -36.17 -28.17
C VAL A 40 32.99 -37.02 -29.44
N VAL A 41 34.13 -37.67 -29.68
CA VAL A 41 34.37 -38.52 -30.87
C VAL A 41 34.25 -40.03 -30.54
N GLY A 42 33.71 -40.38 -29.38
CA GLY A 42 33.36 -41.77 -29.03
C GLY A 42 34.54 -42.68 -28.63
N ARG A 43 35.74 -42.14 -28.40
CA ARG A 43 36.95 -42.89 -28.01
C ARG A 43 37.10 -42.94 -26.48
N PHE A 44 36.12 -43.57 -25.83
CA PHE A 44 35.96 -43.53 -24.37
C PHE A 44 37.08 -44.22 -23.58
N ARG A 45 37.72 -45.26 -24.13
CA ARG A 45 38.82 -45.98 -23.45
C ARG A 45 40.05 -45.09 -23.25
N GLU A 46 40.35 -44.23 -24.22
CA GLU A 46 41.50 -43.32 -24.17
C GLU A 46 41.19 -42.07 -23.32
N ALA A 47 39.96 -41.57 -23.35
CA ALA A 47 39.51 -40.48 -22.48
C ALA A 47 39.66 -40.85 -20.98
N VAL A 48 39.41 -42.11 -20.62
CA VAL A 48 39.57 -42.62 -19.24
C VAL A 48 41.04 -42.61 -18.79
N GLU A 49 42.01 -42.90 -19.66
CA GLU A 49 43.44 -42.84 -19.30
C GLU A 49 43.91 -41.41 -19.02
N TYR A 50 43.40 -40.42 -19.76
CA TYR A 50 43.72 -39.01 -19.53
C TYR A 50 43.09 -38.47 -18.24
N VAL A 51 41.86 -38.86 -17.91
CA VAL A 51 41.24 -38.53 -16.62
C VAL A 51 41.99 -39.18 -15.46
N ARG A 52 42.49 -40.41 -15.62
CA ARG A 52 43.29 -41.10 -14.60
C ARG A 52 44.64 -40.42 -14.35
N LYS A 53 45.27 -39.88 -15.40
CA LYS A 53 46.48 -39.03 -15.28
C LYS A 53 46.19 -37.71 -14.58
N ALA A 54 45.09 -37.03 -14.92
CA ALA A 54 44.68 -35.78 -14.29
C ALA A 54 44.36 -35.97 -12.79
N ALA A 55 43.64 -37.03 -12.43
CA ALA A 55 43.32 -37.36 -11.05
C ALA A 55 44.58 -37.70 -10.22
N LYS A 56 45.56 -38.40 -10.82
CA LYS A 56 46.83 -38.71 -10.16
C LYS A 56 47.70 -37.47 -9.93
N ALA A 57 47.74 -36.54 -10.90
CA ALA A 57 48.46 -35.27 -10.76
C ALA A 57 47.84 -34.37 -9.69
N LEU A 58 46.50 -34.32 -9.61
CA LEU A 58 45.76 -33.64 -8.54
C LEU A 58 46.03 -34.25 -7.16
N TYR A 59 46.13 -35.58 -7.08
CA TYR A 59 46.45 -36.28 -5.84
C TYR A 59 47.88 -35.98 -5.35
N GLU A 60 48.87 -35.99 -6.24
CA GLU A 60 50.27 -35.67 -5.89
C GLU A 60 50.42 -34.20 -5.47
N ALA A 61 49.76 -33.27 -6.18
CA ALA A 61 49.75 -31.85 -5.82
C ALA A 61 49.08 -31.56 -4.46
N ALA A 62 48.04 -32.31 -4.10
CA ALA A 62 47.39 -32.20 -2.80
C ALA A 62 48.24 -32.83 -1.68
N ARG A 63 48.92 -33.95 -1.94
CA ARG A 63 49.72 -34.68 -0.95
C ARG A 63 50.89 -33.86 -0.40
N ASP A 64 51.60 -33.14 -1.26
CA ASP A 64 52.74 -32.31 -0.86
C ASP A 64 52.34 -31.12 0.04
N VAL A 65 51.11 -30.61 -0.12
CA VAL A 65 50.55 -29.53 0.71
C VAL A 65 50.12 -30.06 2.09
N PHE A 66 49.54 -31.27 2.14
CA PHE A 66 49.15 -31.90 3.40
C PHE A 66 50.34 -32.39 4.24
N GLU A 67 51.48 -32.71 3.64
CA GLU A 67 52.73 -33.01 4.38
C GLU A 67 53.38 -31.77 5.01
N GLN A 68 53.18 -30.56 4.45
CA GLN A 68 53.72 -29.31 5.00
C GLN A 68 52.93 -28.75 6.18
N VAL A 69 51.64 -29.10 6.32
CA VAL A 69 50.77 -28.66 7.42
C VAL A 69 50.68 -29.79 8.46
N LYS A 70 51.71 -29.92 9.30
CA LYS A 70 51.76 -30.97 10.33
C LYS A 70 50.73 -30.74 11.44
N VAL A 71 49.90 -31.78 11.63
CA VAL A 71 49.07 -32.17 12.81
C VAL A 71 47.55 -31.92 12.69
N THR A 72 46.81 -33.04 12.90
CA THR A 72 45.34 -33.21 13.09
C THR A 72 44.39 -33.17 11.89
N LEU A 73 44.73 -33.83 10.78
CA LEU A 73 43.80 -34.05 9.64
C LEU A 73 43.77 -35.49 9.10
N GLN A 74 44.09 -36.47 9.93
CA GLN A 74 44.18 -37.89 9.52
C GLN A 74 42.84 -38.47 9.03
N ARG A 75 41.72 -37.99 9.59
CA ARG A 75 40.36 -38.50 9.31
C ARG A 75 39.74 -37.95 8.02
N LEU A 76 40.18 -36.77 7.58
CA LEU A 76 39.71 -36.15 6.33
C LEU A 76 40.43 -36.74 5.11
N VAL A 77 41.71 -37.11 5.27
CA VAL A 77 42.47 -37.85 4.25
C VAL A 77 41.90 -39.27 4.08
N GLU A 78 41.53 -39.96 5.16
CA GLU A 78 40.84 -41.26 5.07
C GLU A 78 39.50 -41.16 4.33
N LEU A 79 38.65 -40.18 4.68
CA LEU A 79 37.35 -39.99 4.01
C LEU A 79 37.51 -39.62 2.53
N PHE A 80 38.55 -38.87 2.18
CA PHE A 80 38.85 -38.52 0.80
C PHE A 80 39.38 -39.74 0.00
N VAL A 81 40.29 -40.53 0.59
CA VAL A 81 40.79 -41.78 -0.01
C VAL A 81 39.66 -42.80 -0.16
N GLU A 82 38.74 -42.88 0.80
CA GLU A 82 37.58 -43.77 0.75
C GLU A 82 36.56 -43.32 -0.33
N ALA A 83 36.34 -42.01 -0.48
CA ALA A 83 35.49 -41.47 -1.55
C ALA A 83 36.09 -41.73 -2.94
N VAL A 84 37.41 -41.54 -3.11
CA VAL A 84 38.11 -41.80 -4.37
C VAL A 84 38.14 -43.30 -4.70
N ALA A 85 38.36 -44.17 -3.71
CA ALA A 85 38.33 -45.63 -3.89
C ALA A 85 36.93 -46.16 -4.25
N ARG A 86 35.87 -45.63 -3.64
CA ARG A 86 34.47 -45.99 -3.96
C ARG A 86 34.07 -45.52 -5.35
N VAL A 87 34.54 -44.34 -5.77
CA VAL A 87 34.34 -43.86 -7.14
C VAL A 87 35.08 -44.77 -8.13
N LEU A 88 36.33 -45.14 -7.86
CA LEU A 88 37.12 -46.05 -8.70
C LEU A 88 36.51 -47.46 -8.81
N ALA A 89 35.95 -48.01 -7.72
CA ALA A 89 35.24 -49.28 -7.76
C ALA A 89 33.93 -49.21 -8.57
N TRP A 90 33.23 -48.07 -8.50
CA TRP A 90 31.98 -47.83 -9.24
C TRP A 90 32.21 -47.62 -10.75
N VAL A 91 33.40 -47.09 -11.12
CA VAL A 91 33.85 -46.93 -12.52
C VAL A 91 34.02 -48.28 -13.23
N ASP A 92 34.55 -49.30 -12.55
CA ASP A 92 34.82 -50.62 -13.14
C ASP A 92 33.55 -51.42 -13.45
N GLU A 93 32.41 -51.08 -12.84
CA GLU A 93 31.20 -51.93 -12.83
C GLU A 93 30.11 -51.50 -13.84
N HIS A 94 30.02 -50.22 -14.27
CA HIS A 94 28.78 -49.69 -14.92
C HIS A 94 28.91 -48.95 -16.28
N LYS A 95 29.97 -49.20 -17.08
CA LYS A 95 30.19 -48.72 -18.48
C LYS A 95 29.53 -47.38 -18.94
N ALA A 96 30.41 -46.38 -19.12
CA ALA A 96 30.45 -45.27 -20.09
C ALA A 96 29.45 -44.08 -20.06
N TYR A 97 28.11 -44.22 -20.03
CA TYR A 97 27.25 -43.02 -20.28
C TYR A 97 26.97 -42.15 -19.03
N LEU A 98 26.97 -42.73 -17.82
CA LEU A 98 26.78 -42.00 -16.55
C LEU A 98 28.05 -41.27 -16.06
N PHE A 99 29.16 -41.44 -16.77
CA PHE A 99 30.50 -41.04 -16.33
C PHE A 99 30.75 -39.51 -16.39
N LEU A 100 30.23 -38.82 -17.41
CA LEU A 100 30.41 -37.37 -17.55
C LEU A 100 29.62 -36.58 -16.48
N MET A 101 28.45 -37.08 -16.10
CA MET A 101 27.63 -36.45 -15.04
C MET A 101 28.20 -36.67 -13.65
N ALA A 102 28.73 -37.88 -13.38
CA ALA A 102 29.37 -38.19 -12.12
C ALA A 102 30.74 -37.49 -11.96
N ALA A 103 31.53 -37.38 -13.04
CA ALA A 103 32.81 -36.65 -13.02
C ALA A 103 32.62 -35.12 -12.89
N ALA A 104 31.60 -34.55 -13.55
CA ALA A 104 31.24 -33.14 -13.37
C ALA A 104 30.68 -32.86 -11.98
N ALA A 105 29.87 -33.77 -11.42
CA ALA A 105 29.35 -33.65 -10.06
C ALA A 105 30.46 -33.83 -9.01
N ALA A 106 31.38 -34.79 -9.18
CA ALA A 106 32.51 -34.98 -8.29
C ALA A 106 33.51 -33.81 -8.39
N GLY A 107 33.74 -33.26 -9.58
CA GLY A 107 34.54 -32.04 -9.78
C GLY A 107 33.91 -30.81 -9.13
N ALA A 108 32.59 -30.66 -9.22
CA ALA A 108 31.85 -29.58 -8.55
C ALA A 108 31.83 -29.74 -7.02
N VAL A 109 31.70 -30.97 -6.52
CA VAL A 109 31.73 -31.28 -5.08
C VAL A 109 33.15 -31.13 -4.52
N ALA A 110 34.19 -31.53 -5.26
CA ALA A 110 35.58 -31.32 -4.86
C ALA A 110 35.98 -29.84 -4.92
N LEU A 111 35.52 -29.09 -5.93
CA LEU A 111 35.70 -27.63 -6.01
C LEU A 111 34.94 -26.93 -4.88
N SER A 112 33.71 -27.36 -4.57
CA SER A 112 32.93 -26.83 -3.46
C SER A 112 33.56 -27.16 -2.10
N ALA A 113 34.08 -28.37 -1.92
CA ALA A 113 34.82 -28.75 -0.71
C ALA A 113 36.14 -27.98 -0.59
N ALA A 114 36.86 -27.77 -1.69
CA ALA A 114 38.07 -26.95 -1.73
C ALA A 114 37.79 -25.46 -1.45
N LEU A 115 36.69 -24.91 -2.00
CA LEU A 115 36.24 -23.54 -1.73
C LEU A 115 35.71 -23.37 -0.30
N ASN A 116 35.06 -24.39 0.27
CA ASN A 116 34.61 -24.38 1.66
C ASN A 116 35.79 -24.53 2.64
N LEU A 117 36.79 -25.35 2.32
CA LEU A 117 38.05 -25.44 3.07
C LEU A 117 38.88 -24.16 2.93
N TRP A 118 38.90 -23.53 1.75
CA TRP A 118 39.51 -22.22 1.52
C TRP A 118 38.81 -21.11 2.32
N GLY A 119 37.48 -21.14 2.36
CA GLY A 119 36.66 -20.26 3.20
C GLY A 119 36.93 -20.49 4.69
N LEU A 120 37.16 -21.73 5.13
CA LEU A 120 37.56 -22.04 6.52
C LEU A 120 38.97 -21.53 6.85
N ILE A 121 39.93 -21.64 5.92
CA ILE A 121 41.30 -21.11 6.09
C ILE A 121 41.31 -19.56 6.05
N GLU A 122 40.47 -18.93 5.23
CA GLU A 122 40.26 -17.47 5.28
C GLU A 122 39.55 -17.04 6.58
N MET A 123 38.60 -17.83 7.09
CA MET A 123 37.95 -17.59 8.38
C MET A 123 38.92 -17.78 9.55
N GLU A 124 39.87 -18.71 9.46
CA GLU A 124 40.91 -18.90 10.46
C GLU A 124 41.99 -17.80 10.37
N LYS A 125 42.29 -17.28 9.17
CA LYS A 125 43.08 -16.05 8.98
C LYS A 125 42.34 -14.81 9.45
N LEU A 126 41.02 -14.74 9.34
CA LEU A 126 40.19 -13.68 9.92
C LEU A 126 40.06 -13.82 11.43
N ALA A 127 40.01 -15.03 11.97
CA ALA A 127 40.04 -15.30 13.40
C ALA A 127 41.44 -15.05 14.01
N TYR A 128 42.51 -15.30 13.24
CA TYR A 128 43.89 -14.99 13.60
C TYR A 128 44.22 -13.50 13.41
N ALA A 129 43.65 -12.83 12.42
CA ALA A 129 43.69 -11.38 12.27
C ALA A 129 42.79 -10.65 13.29
N ALA A 130 41.72 -11.32 13.77
CA ALA A 130 40.91 -10.86 14.90
C ALA A 130 41.55 -11.15 16.26
N SER A 131 42.44 -12.15 16.37
CA SER A 131 43.18 -12.48 17.61
C SER A 131 44.57 -11.84 17.69
N LEU A 132 45.14 -11.38 16.57
CA LEU A 132 46.24 -10.42 16.54
C LEU A 132 45.68 -9.04 16.88
N THR A 133 45.62 -8.77 18.18
CA THR A 133 45.53 -7.42 18.76
C THR A 133 46.27 -6.39 17.89
N PRO A 134 45.58 -5.48 17.20
CA PRO A 134 46.22 -4.24 16.78
C PRO A 134 46.40 -3.43 18.06
N PHE A 135 47.61 -2.96 18.30
CA PHE A 135 47.99 -2.01 19.35
C PHE A 135 46.78 -1.19 19.82
N VAL A 136 46.25 -1.55 20.99
CA VAL A 136 45.18 -0.81 21.66
C VAL A 136 45.77 0.54 22.01
N ALA A 137 45.42 1.58 21.25
CA ALA A 137 45.43 2.92 21.79
C ALA A 137 44.40 2.92 22.94
N ALA A 138 44.89 2.77 24.17
CA ALA A 138 44.06 2.80 25.37
C ALA A 138 43.21 4.07 25.36
N GLY A 139 41.89 3.94 25.20
CA GLY A 139 40.94 5.05 25.34
C GLY A 139 39.79 5.17 24.33
N VAL A 140 39.69 4.34 23.28
CA VAL A 140 38.59 4.44 22.29
C VAL A 140 37.40 3.56 22.68
N LYS A 141 36.24 4.18 22.92
CA LYS A 141 35.01 3.46 23.32
C LYS A 141 34.22 3.01 22.08
N GLU A 142 33.94 1.71 21.95
CA GLU A 142 33.01 1.17 20.94
C GLU A 142 31.57 1.31 21.43
N TYR A 143 30.69 1.82 20.56
CA TYR A 143 29.26 1.91 20.82
C TYR A 143 28.48 0.97 19.90
N SER A 144 27.60 0.16 20.50
CA SER A 144 26.72 -0.74 19.74
C SER A 144 25.61 0.03 19.01
N ARG A 145 24.96 -0.64 18.06
CA ARG A 145 23.82 -0.10 17.30
C ARG A 145 22.69 0.34 18.25
N GLU A 146 22.38 -0.48 19.24
CA GLU A 146 21.33 -0.23 20.24
C GLU A 146 21.73 0.86 21.24
N GLU A 147 23.00 0.93 21.63
CA GLU A 147 23.49 1.97 22.55
C GLU A 147 23.36 3.37 21.94
N VAL A 148 23.79 3.54 20.69
CA VAL A 148 23.65 4.81 19.96
C VAL A 148 22.17 5.15 19.79
N PHE A 149 21.34 4.19 19.38
CA PHE A 149 19.89 4.40 19.24
C PHE A 149 19.26 4.89 20.55
N ASN A 150 19.56 4.24 21.68
CA ASN A 150 19.04 4.61 22.99
C ASN A 150 19.51 6.01 23.47
N MET A 151 20.71 6.44 23.08
CA MET A 151 21.18 7.80 23.33
C MET A 151 20.39 8.83 22.54
N LEU A 152 20.15 8.55 21.25
CA LEU A 152 19.39 9.42 20.36
C LEU A 152 17.93 9.56 20.80
N MET A 153 17.29 8.48 21.22
CA MET A 153 15.89 8.51 21.69
C MET A 153 15.68 9.32 22.98
N LYS A 154 16.74 9.55 23.76
CA LYS A 154 16.70 10.38 24.98
C LYS A 154 17.01 11.85 24.72
N ALA A 155 17.49 12.20 23.53
CA ALA A 155 17.87 13.56 23.18
C ALA A 155 16.64 14.40 22.78
N SER A 156 16.66 15.69 23.12
CA SER A 156 15.62 16.65 22.72
C SER A 156 15.66 16.97 21.22
N ASP A 157 16.87 17.03 20.64
CA ASP A 157 17.14 17.03 19.20
C ASP A 157 18.14 15.91 18.87
N PRO A 158 17.65 14.74 18.41
CA PRO A 158 18.50 13.60 18.06
C PRO A 158 19.50 13.89 16.93
N TYR A 159 19.18 14.79 16.00
CA TYR A 159 20.07 15.11 14.89
C TYR A 159 21.29 15.90 15.36
N GLU A 160 21.06 16.91 16.20
CA GLU A 160 22.15 17.69 16.79
C GLU A 160 22.98 16.86 17.76
N GLU A 161 22.35 16.00 18.57
CA GLU A 161 23.08 15.08 19.46
C GLU A 161 24.00 14.15 18.65
N PHE A 162 23.47 13.59 17.55
CA PHE A 162 24.25 12.75 16.64
C PHE A 162 25.42 13.52 16.02
N ARG A 163 25.15 14.69 15.45
CA ARG A 163 26.16 15.48 14.72
C ARG A 163 27.25 16.03 15.65
N GLU A 164 26.85 16.66 16.75
CA GLU A 164 27.75 17.49 17.56
C GLU A 164 28.54 16.68 18.60
N LYS A 165 27.98 15.57 19.09
CA LYS A 165 28.65 14.75 20.11
C LYS A 165 29.14 13.42 19.55
N ILE A 166 28.28 12.69 18.86
CA ILE A 166 28.59 11.31 18.44
C ILE A 166 29.51 11.33 17.20
N ALA A 167 29.09 11.97 16.11
CA ALA A 167 29.85 12.03 14.87
C ALA A 167 31.19 12.77 15.02
N LYS A 168 31.22 13.88 15.77
CA LYS A 168 32.49 14.59 16.08
C LYS A 168 33.45 13.74 16.90
N ALA A 169 32.97 13.02 17.91
CA ALA A 169 33.81 12.11 18.69
C ALA A 169 34.33 10.95 17.84
N ALA A 170 33.52 10.42 16.92
CA ALA A 170 33.92 9.36 16.00
C ALA A 170 34.97 9.86 14.99
N ASN A 171 34.80 11.08 14.48
CA ASN A 171 35.78 11.72 13.60
C ASN A 171 37.11 11.97 14.31
N ALA A 172 37.06 12.36 15.58
CA ALA A 172 38.23 12.53 16.44
C ALA A 172 38.86 11.21 16.89
N GLY A 173 38.33 10.05 16.47
CA GLY A 173 38.82 8.72 16.83
C GLY A 173 38.61 8.35 18.30
N ARG A 174 37.77 9.08 19.04
CA ARG A 174 37.47 8.84 20.46
C ARG A 174 36.44 7.73 20.64
N ILE A 175 35.59 7.53 19.64
CA ILE A 175 34.57 6.47 19.63
C ILE A 175 34.56 5.74 18.29
N LYS A 176 34.12 4.49 18.28
CA LYS A 176 33.79 3.74 17.06
C LYS A 176 32.30 3.45 17.04
N LEU A 177 31.67 3.61 15.89
CA LEU A 177 30.25 3.40 15.69
C LEU A 177 29.99 2.10 14.91
N ALA A 178 29.00 1.33 15.36
CA ALA A 178 28.44 0.25 14.56
C ALA A 178 27.53 0.82 13.45
N GLU A 179 27.36 0.05 12.38
CA GLU A 179 26.40 0.37 11.32
C GLU A 179 24.95 0.21 11.86
N PRO A 180 24.01 1.08 11.44
CA PRO A 180 24.07 2.03 10.32
C PRO A 180 24.65 3.43 10.67
N TRP A 181 25.03 3.65 11.93
CA TRP A 181 25.42 4.97 12.44
C TRP A 181 26.74 5.47 11.85
N GLU A 182 27.69 4.58 11.59
CA GLU A 182 28.95 4.94 10.95
C GLU A 182 28.74 5.46 9.51
N SER A 183 27.85 4.84 8.75
CA SER A 183 27.47 5.34 7.43
C SER A 183 26.74 6.68 7.47
N LEU A 184 25.87 6.89 8.46
CA LEU A 184 25.21 8.17 8.66
C LEU A 184 26.21 9.26 9.05
N ARG A 185 27.22 8.95 9.87
CA ARG A 185 28.33 9.86 10.20
C ARG A 185 29.04 10.32 8.93
N VAL A 186 29.45 9.38 8.08
CA VAL A 186 30.17 9.68 6.82
C VAL A 186 29.35 10.62 5.91
N LEU A 187 28.03 10.50 5.89
CA LEU A 187 27.18 11.35 5.06
C LEU A 187 26.89 12.73 5.68
N ILE A 188 26.66 12.77 6.99
CA ILE A 188 26.27 13.99 7.71
C ILE A 188 27.49 14.86 7.98
N LEU A 189 28.58 14.26 8.47
CA LEU A 189 29.81 14.92 8.89
C LEU A 189 31.05 14.11 8.45
N PRO A 190 31.38 14.06 7.14
CA PRO A 190 32.58 13.36 6.66
C PRO A 190 33.88 14.00 7.16
N LYS A 191 34.95 13.21 7.18
CA LYS A 191 36.33 13.71 7.25
C LYS A 191 36.74 14.29 5.89
N GLU A 192 37.74 15.18 5.84
CA GLU A 192 38.25 15.75 4.58
C GLU A 192 38.64 14.67 3.54
N SER A 193 39.20 13.55 4.01
CA SER A 193 39.58 12.40 3.17
C SER A 193 38.39 11.60 2.64
N GLU A 194 37.27 11.63 3.34
CA GLU A 194 36.00 10.99 2.96
C GLU A 194 35.19 11.92 2.03
N GLU A 195 35.16 13.21 2.35
CA GLU A 195 34.50 14.27 1.59
C GLU A 195 35.05 14.34 0.16
N SER A 196 36.38 14.25 -0.01
CA SER A 196 37.03 14.19 -1.32
C SER A 196 36.52 13.03 -2.19
N ARG A 197 36.14 11.89 -1.58
CA ARG A 197 35.57 10.74 -2.31
C ARG A 197 34.08 10.91 -2.58
N LEU A 198 33.35 11.57 -1.68
CA LEU A 198 31.91 11.80 -1.79
C LEU A 198 31.58 12.90 -2.82
N ILE A 199 32.40 13.95 -2.93
CA ILE A 199 32.21 15.06 -3.89
C ILE A 199 32.19 14.59 -5.35
N HIS A 200 32.77 13.43 -5.67
CA HIS A 200 32.68 12.87 -7.02
C HIS A 200 31.31 12.23 -7.33
N SER A 201 30.44 12.06 -6.33
CA SER A 201 29.08 11.52 -6.49
C SER A 201 28.05 12.64 -6.68
N LYS A 202 27.21 12.54 -7.71
CA LYS A 202 26.11 13.48 -7.95
C LYS A 202 25.13 13.52 -6.77
N ALA A 203 24.84 12.35 -6.19
CA ALA A 203 23.94 12.21 -5.05
C ALA A 203 24.43 12.95 -3.79
N TYR A 204 25.76 13.07 -3.57
CA TYR A 204 26.29 13.83 -2.45
C TYR A 204 26.17 15.34 -2.66
N ARG A 205 26.48 15.83 -3.87
CA ARG A 205 26.44 17.27 -4.20
C ARG A 205 25.05 17.88 -4.00
N GLU A 206 24.01 17.08 -4.18
CA GLU A 206 22.62 17.48 -4.01
C GLU A 206 22.11 17.34 -2.56
N LEU A 207 22.92 16.81 -1.64
CA LEU A 207 22.57 16.54 -0.23
C LEU A 207 22.91 17.73 0.68
N ASP A 208 22.05 18.76 0.63
CA ASP A 208 22.12 19.91 1.53
C ASP A 208 21.81 19.54 3.00
N GLU A 209 22.01 20.50 3.92
CA GLU A 209 21.82 20.29 5.35
C GLU A 209 20.39 19.88 5.72
N ARG A 210 19.39 20.42 5.01
CA ARG A 210 17.98 20.07 5.20
C ARG A 210 17.73 18.61 4.80
N LYS A 211 18.31 18.15 3.70
CA LYS A 211 18.23 16.76 3.24
C LYS A 211 19.03 15.81 4.10
N LYS A 212 20.18 16.22 4.65
CA LYS A 212 20.92 15.43 5.67
C LYS A 212 20.05 15.20 6.91
N LYS A 213 19.34 16.23 7.37
CA LYS A 213 18.40 16.14 8.49
C LYS A 213 17.21 15.22 8.16
N GLY A 214 16.65 15.33 6.95
CA GLY A 214 15.61 14.41 6.45
C GLY A 214 16.07 12.96 6.38
N LEU A 215 17.24 12.69 5.81
CA LEU A 215 17.81 11.35 5.71
C LEU A 215 18.06 10.73 7.10
N PHE A 216 18.57 11.51 8.05
CA PHE A 216 18.79 11.06 9.42
C PHE A 216 17.48 10.65 10.10
N TYR A 217 16.44 11.49 10.05
CA TYR A 217 15.17 11.16 10.71
C TYR A 217 14.42 10.01 10.02
N ALA A 218 14.55 9.86 8.70
CA ALA A 218 14.02 8.70 7.99
C ALA A 218 14.70 7.40 8.46
N ALA A 219 16.02 7.42 8.61
CA ALA A 219 16.78 6.27 9.14
C ALA A 219 16.45 6.00 10.62
N LEU A 220 16.35 7.04 11.46
CA LEU A 220 16.03 6.90 12.88
C LEU A 220 14.61 6.33 13.10
N ALA A 221 13.61 6.84 12.38
CA ALA A 221 12.24 6.32 12.45
C ALA A 221 12.17 4.86 12.02
N LEU A 222 12.95 4.48 10.99
CA LEU A 222 13.03 3.11 10.53
C LEU A 222 13.73 2.18 11.52
N GLU A 223 14.81 2.63 12.17
CA GLU A 223 15.47 1.88 13.24
C GLU A 223 14.53 1.62 14.43
N GLU A 224 13.71 2.61 14.80
CA GLU A 224 12.71 2.47 15.87
C GLU A 224 11.66 1.40 15.51
N ALA A 225 11.12 1.46 14.29
CA ALA A 225 10.16 0.45 13.81
C ALA A 225 10.78 -0.95 13.72
N PHE A 226 12.05 -1.06 13.29
CA PHE A 226 12.76 -2.35 13.24
C PHE A 226 13.05 -2.92 14.62
N GLY A 227 13.40 -2.09 15.61
CA GLY A 227 13.69 -2.56 16.97
C GLY A 227 12.53 -3.36 17.57
N VAL A 228 11.29 -2.96 17.28
CA VAL A 228 10.07 -3.65 17.72
C VAL A 228 9.77 -4.87 16.84
N TYR A 229 9.88 -4.72 15.52
CA TYR A 229 9.46 -5.75 14.57
C TYR A 229 10.44 -6.92 14.41
N ARG A 230 11.75 -6.69 14.54
CA ARG A 230 12.79 -7.70 14.29
C ARG A 230 12.65 -8.92 15.22
N SER A 231 12.30 -8.70 16.48
CA SER A 231 12.09 -9.79 17.45
C SER A 231 10.90 -10.67 17.06
N ALA A 232 9.76 -10.05 16.72
CA ALA A 232 8.56 -10.77 16.26
C ALA A 232 8.82 -11.54 14.96
N LEU A 233 9.56 -10.94 14.03
CA LEU A 233 9.94 -11.56 12.75
C LEU A 233 10.89 -12.75 12.94
N GLY A 234 11.83 -12.66 13.89
CA GLY A 234 12.74 -13.75 14.24
C GLY A 234 12.01 -14.97 14.78
N GLU A 235 11.13 -14.77 15.78
CA GLU A 235 10.28 -15.82 16.34
C GLU A 235 9.38 -16.45 15.28
N TYR A 236 8.78 -15.62 14.42
CA TYR A 236 7.93 -16.06 13.33
C TYR A 236 8.68 -16.89 12.28
N ALA A 237 9.85 -16.44 11.82
CA ALA A 237 10.65 -17.15 10.82
C ALA A 237 11.13 -18.51 11.33
N GLU A 238 11.46 -18.61 12.63
CA GLU A 238 11.79 -19.89 13.25
C GLU A 238 10.57 -20.81 13.37
N GLY A 239 9.40 -20.25 13.71
CA GLY A 239 8.12 -20.95 13.72
C GLY A 239 7.76 -21.52 12.34
N LEU A 240 7.82 -20.70 11.29
CA LEU A 240 7.52 -21.10 9.90
C LEU A 240 8.38 -22.26 9.42
N LYS A 241 9.69 -22.25 9.69
CA LYS A 241 10.59 -23.36 9.33
C LYS A 241 10.15 -24.71 9.89
N LYS A 242 9.46 -24.71 11.04
CA LYS A 242 8.96 -25.92 11.70
C LYS A 242 7.59 -26.38 11.16
N THR A 243 6.86 -25.52 10.45
CA THR A 243 5.50 -25.79 9.94
C THR A 243 5.45 -26.59 8.63
N VAL A 244 6.52 -26.58 7.83
CA VAL A 244 6.64 -27.38 6.61
C VAL A 244 7.73 -28.43 6.79
N ARG A 245 7.35 -29.71 6.74
CA ARG A 245 8.27 -30.83 6.91
C ARG A 245 8.44 -31.60 5.62
N ARG A 246 9.69 -31.88 5.25
CA ARG A 246 10.04 -32.80 4.18
C ARG A 246 10.06 -34.24 4.70
N VAL A 247 9.31 -35.12 4.04
CA VAL A 247 9.16 -36.55 4.37
C VAL A 247 9.44 -37.38 3.13
N GLU A 248 10.23 -38.44 3.25
CA GLU A 248 10.40 -39.43 2.18
C GLU A 248 9.33 -40.52 2.30
N VAL A 249 8.57 -40.75 1.24
CA VAL A 249 7.53 -41.78 1.20
C VAL A 249 7.86 -42.79 0.09
N GLY A 250 7.91 -44.08 0.44
CA GLY A 250 8.18 -45.21 -0.47
C GLY A 250 9.30 -46.15 0.00
N GLU A 251 9.34 -47.37 -0.54
CA GLU A 251 10.38 -48.38 -0.26
C GLU A 251 11.40 -48.48 -1.42
N GLY A 252 12.68 -48.66 -1.08
CA GLY A 252 13.75 -48.90 -2.05
C GLY A 252 14.04 -47.73 -3.01
N LEU A 253 14.20 -48.02 -4.30
CA LEU A 253 14.56 -47.06 -5.36
C LEU A 253 13.43 -46.08 -5.76
N PHE A 254 12.24 -46.17 -5.14
CA PHE A 254 11.05 -45.39 -5.48
C PHE A 254 10.69 -44.32 -4.44
N LYS A 255 11.62 -43.95 -3.56
CA LYS A 255 11.44 -42.85 -2.59
C LYS A 255 11.03 -41.55 -3.30
N ARG A 256 9.88 -41.00 -2.93
CA ARG A 256 9.42 -39.68 -3.36
C ARG A 256 9.46 -38.72 -2.19
N GLU A 257 10.01 -37.54 -2.44
CA GLU A 257 9.97 -36.43 -1.48
C GLU A 257 8.57 -35.84 -1.44
N VAL A 258 8.00 -35.75 -0.24
CA VAL A 258 6.69 -35.18 0.02
C VAL A 258 6.84 -34.08 1.07
N TYR A 259 6.12 -32.97 0.89
CA TYR A 259 6.14 -31.86 1.85
C TYR A 259 4.81 -31.82 2.60
N VAL A 260 4.84 -31.74 3.92
CA VAL A 260 3.64 -31.65 4.76
C VAL A 260 3.62 -30.28 5.43
N ALA A 261 2.58 -29.49 5.15
CA ALA A 261 2.40 -28.14 5.68
C ALA A 261 1.24 -28.09 6.69
N ASP A 262 1.49 -27.56 7.88
CA ASP A 262 0.46 -27.29 8.88
C ASP A 262 -0.16 -25.90 8.64
N LEU A 263 -1.32 -25.87 7.97
CA LEU A 263 -1.98 -24.62 7.61
C LEU A 263 -2.55 -23.89 8.83
N GLY A 264 -2.94 -24.63 9.88
CA GLY A 264 -3.46 -24.03 11.11
C GLY A 264 -2.39 -23.20 11.82
N GLN A 265 -1.19 -23.77 11.95
CA GLN A 265 -0.04 -23.07 12.52
C GLN A 265 0.44 -21.92 11.63
N ILE A 266 0.52 -22.12 10.29
CA ILE A 266 0.90 -21.05 9.36
C ILE A 266 -0.06 -19.86 9.47
N LYS A 267 -1.38 -20.12 9.56
CA LYS A 267 -2.39 -19.06 9.74
C LYS A 267 -2.17 -18.27 11.02
N GLN A 268 -2.04 -18.95 12.16
CA GLN A 268 -1.88 -18.29 13.46
C GLN A 268 -0.61 -17.43 13.47
N LEU A 269 0.51 -18.01 13.05
CA LEU A 269 1.77 -17.31 12.96
C LEU A 269 1.65 -16.09 12.01
N ALA A 270 0.97 -16.23 10.87
CA ALA A 270 0.80 -15.15 9.90
C ALA A 270 -0.08 -13.99 10.43
N GLU A 271 -1.09 -14.30 11.25
CA GLU A 271 -1.92 -13.28 11.93
C GLU A 271 -1.14 -12.56 13.02
N GLU A 272 -0.32 -13.27 13.81
CA GLU A 272 0.53 -12.70 14.85
C GLU A 272 1.61 -11.78 14.26
N GLU A 273 2.34 -12.27 13.25
CA GLU A 273 3.34 -11.48 12.53
C GLU A 273 2.71 -10.33 11.76
N GLY A 274 1.54 -10.53 11.14
CA GLY A 274 0.79 -9.49 10.44
C GLY A 274 0.43 -8.32 11.35
N LYS A 275 -0.05 -8.58 12.57
CA LYS A 275 -0.32 -7.54 13.58
C LYS A 275 0.96 -6.82 14.01
N ALA A 276 2.05 -7.55 14.24
CA ALA A 276 3.32 -6.95 14.60
C ALA A 276 3.85 -6.03 13.48
N PHE A 277 3.67 -6.44 12.23
CA PHE A 277 4.06 -5.67 11.05
C PHE A 277 3.20 -4.43 10.84
N GLU A 278 1.86 -4.54 10.98
CA GLU A 278 0.94 -3.40 10.91
C GLU A 278 1.28 -2.36 11.98
N ASN A 279 1.53 -2.80 13.22
CA ASN A 279 1.98 -1.92 14.31
C ASN A 279 3.30 -1.23 13.97
N ALA A 280 4.25 -1.95 13.36
CA ALA A 280 5.54 -1.37 12.97
C ALA A 280 5.40 -0.35 11.82
N LEU A 281 4.53 -0.59 10.85
CA LEU A 281 4.23 0.36 9.78
C LEU A 281 3.52 1.62 10.32
N SER A 282 2.57 1.45 11.25
CA SER A 282 1.90 2.59 11.90
C SER A 282 2.91 3.43 12.68
N ALA A 283 3.72 2.79 13.53
CA ALA A 283 4.76 3.47 14.30
C ALA A 283 5.76 4.21 13.39
N LEU A 284 6.17 3.59 12.28
CA LEU A 284 7.04 4.22 11.29
C LEU A 284 6.38 5.46 10.69
N ARG A 285 5.11 5.36 10.28
CA ARG A 285 4.35 6.46 9.68
C ARG A 285 4.16 7.62 10.65
N GLU A 286 3.79 7.32 11.89
CA GLU A 286 3.63 8.30 12.96
C GLU A 286 4.93 9.05 13.20
N ARG A 287 6.05 8.34 13.35
CA ARG A 287 7.37 8.96 13.56
C ARG A 287 7.83 9.80 12.38
N LEU A 288 7.65 9.31 11.15
CA LEU A 288 7.98 10.10 9.96
C LEU A 288 7.15 11.38 9.89
N ASN A 289 5.85 11.32 10.22
CA ASN A 289 4.97 12.49 10.25
C ASN A 289 5.32 13.46 11.39
N GLU A 290 5.63 12.94 12.59
CA GLU A 290 6.09 13.75 13.72
C GLU A 290 7.36 14.53 13.35
N TYR A 291 8.36 13.84 12.80
CA TYR A 291 9.60 14.49 12.35
C TYR A 291 9.36 15.44 11.17
N ALA A 292 8.45 15.11 10.25
CA ALA A 292 8.06 15.98 9.15
C ALA A 292 7.46 17.31 9.64
N VAL A 293 6.56 17.26 10.62
CA VAL A 293 5.88 18.44 11.17
C VAL A 293 6.84 19.24 12.07
N LYS A 294 7.53 18.57 13.00
CA LYS A 294 8.41 19.20 13.99
C LYS A 294 9.57 19.95 13.34
N TYR A 295 10.12 19.44 12.25
CA TYR A 295 11.31 20.01 11.60
C TYR A 295 11.07 20.59 10.20
N GLY A 296 9.81 20.66 9.73
CA GLY A 296 9.48 21.24 8.42
C GLY A 296 10.01 20.44 7.22
N LEU A 297 9.93 19.11 7.29
CA LEU A 297 10.52 18.16 6.32
C LEU A 297 9.46 17.37 5.54
N ARG A 298 8.24 17.91 5.39
CA ARG A 298 7.09 17.20 4.82
C ARG A 298 7.34 16.64 3.42
N ASP A 299 7.88 17.43 2.51
CA ASP A 299 8.28 17.01 1.16
C ASP A 299 9.30 15.84 1.15
N LEU A 300 10.10 15.69 2.21
CA LEU A 300 11.15 14.66 2.31
C LEU A 300 10.70 13.40 3.05
N LEU A 301 9.74 13.51 3.96
CA LEU A 301 9.34 12.43 4.88
C LEU A 301 7.89 11.95 4.71
N ASP A 302 7.06 12.62 3.91
CA ASP A 302 5.67 12.20 3.67
C ASP A 302 5.62 10.83 2.99
N VAL A 303 4.67 9.99 3.41
CA VAL A 303 4.61 8.58 2.99
C VAL A 303 3.45 8.37 2.03
N GLU A 304 3.79 8.05 0.78
CA GLU A 304 2.85 7.49 -0.19
C GLU A 304 2.95 5.96 -0.15
N GLU A 305 2.02 5.31 0.55
CA GLU A 305 2.07 3.86 0.80
C GLU A 305 2.07 3.02 -0.49
N GLU A 306 1.33 3.45 -1.51
CA GLU A 306 1.25 2.73 -2.78
C GLU A 306 2.59 2.77 -3.52
N ALA A 307 3.23 3.95 -3.58
CA ALA A 307 4.56 4.09 -4.15
C ALA A 307 5.60 3.27 -3.37
N ALA A 308 5.52 3.25 -2.03
CA ALA A 308 6.40 2.47 -1.18
C ALA A 308 6.24 0.95 -1.39
N ARG A 309 5.00 0.46 -1.52
CA ARG A 309 4.72 -0.93 -1.85
C ARG A 309 5.27 -1.30 -3.23
N ARG A 310 5.01 -0.47 -4.25
CA ARG A 310 5.53 -0.70 -5.60
C ARG A 310 7.06 -0.71 -5.62
N LEU A 311 7.73 0.15 -4.85
CA LEU A 311 9.20 0.13 -4.71
C LEU A 311 9.69 -1.16 -4.03
N ALA A 312 9.03 -1.60 -2.95
CA ALA A 312 9.41 -2.84 -2.26
C ALA A 312 9.27 -4.08 -3.15
N GLU A 313 8.27 -4.09 -4.04
CA GLU A 313 8.01 -5.17 -4.99
C GLU A 313 8.76 -5.03 -6.32
N ALA A 314 9.34 -3.86 -6.58
CA ALA A 314 10.00 -3.55 -7.84
C ALA A 314 11.13 -4.53 -8.13
N THR A 315 11.14 -5.01 -9.36
CA THR A 315 12.27 -5.76 -9.92
C THR A 315 13.47 -4.83 -10.14
N ALA A 316 14.66 -5.41 -10.33
CA ALA A 316 15.91 -4.66 -10.43
C ALA A 316 15.93 -3.55 -11.49
N SER A 317 15.13 -3.64 -12.54
CA SER A 317 15.02 -2.59 -13.58
C SER A 317 13.91 -1.58 -13.32
N GLU A 318 12.85 -1.98 -12.61
CA GLU A 318 11.76 -1.07 -12.19
C GLU A 318 12.23 -0.11 -11.09
N LEU A 319 13.30 -0.46 -10.35
CA LEU A 319 13.93 0.43 -9.37
C LEU A 319 14.30 1.82 -9.93
N SER A 320 14.53 1.93 -11.25
CA SER A 320 14.82 3.21 -11.89
C SER A 320 13.61 4.15 -11.97
N GLU A 321 12.38 3.62 -11.88
CA GLU A 321 11.14 4.42 -11.82
C GLU A 321 10.99 5.14 -10.47
N PHE A 322 11.72 4.70 -9.45
CA PHE A 322 11.67 5.21 -8.09
C PHE A 322 12.93 6.02 -7.72
N ASN A 323 13.67 6.52 -8.72
CA ASN A 323 14.89 7.29 -8.44
C ASN A 323 14.61 8.59 -7.67
N ASP A 324 13.43 9.19 -7.88
CA ASP A 324 13.06 10.50 -7.34
C ASP A 324 12.12 10.44 -6.12
N VAL A 325 11.87 9.25 -5.56
CA VAL A 325 11.02 9.13 -4.36
C VAL A 325 11.71 9.70 -3.13
N ASN A 326 10.92 10.28 -2.23
CA ASN A 326 11.41 10.92 -1.00
C ASN A 326 11.92 9.88 0.04
N PHE A 327 12.54 10.34 1.12
CA PHE A 327 13.11 9.46 2.14
C PHE A 327 12.03 8.71 2.94
N GLY A 328 10.85 9.31 3.16
CA GLY A 328 9.71 8.67 3.82
C GLY A 328 9.21 7.42 3.07
N VAL A 329 9.00 7.54 1.76
CA VAL A 329 8.63 6.43 0.87
C VAL A 329 9.72 5.35 0.86
N LYS A 330 11.00 5.72 0.81
CA LYS A 330 12.12 4.75 0.92
C LYS A 330 12.12 4.03 2.27
N ALA A 331 11.84 4.73 3.37
CA ALA A 331 11.81 4.15 4.71
C ALA A 331 10.68 3.13 4.84
N TYR A 332 9.49 3.51 4.41
CA TYR A 332 8.32 2.65 4.41
C TYR A 332 8.52 1.43 3.50
N ALA A 333 9.06 1.63 2.29
CA ALA A 333 9.41 0.56 1.37
C ALA A 333 10.48 -0.37 1.95
N ALA A 334 11.44 0.15 2.72
CA ALA A 334 12.51 -0.64 3.31
C ALA A 334 11.97 -1.59 4.38
N LEU A 335 11.03 -1.14 5.22
CA LEU A 335 10.37 -2.01 6.20
C LEU A 335 9.59 -3.15 5.52
N ILE A 336 8.85 -2.85 4.45
CA ILE A 336 8.15 -3.86 3.62
C ILE A 336 9.16 -4.82 2.99
N ALA A 337 10.18 -4.30 2.33
CA ALA A 337 11.15 -5.12 1.61
C ALA A 337 12.00 -6.00 2.55
N TYR A 338 12.24 -5.54 3.78
CA TYR A 338 12.94 -6.33 4.80
C TYR A 338 12.10 -7.52 5.28
N ARG A 339 10.81 -7.32 5.58
CA ARG A 339 9.87 -8.40 5.88
C ARG A 339 9.90 -9.46 4.79
N GLU A 340 9.72 -9.03 3.54
CA GLU A 340 9.69 -9.94 2.39
C GLU A 340 10.98 -10.73 2.23
N TYR A 341 12.12 -10.05 2.41
CA TYR A 341 13.41 -10.69 2.38
C TYR A 341 13.58 -11.74 3.48
N ALA A 342 13.24 -11.40 4.73
CA ALA A 342 13.38 -12.29 5.88
C ALA A 342 12.57 -13.58 5.69
N LEU A 343 11.41 -13.45 5.05
CA LEU A 343 10.46 -14.54 4.76
C LEU A 343 10.74 -15.30 3.45
N GLY A 344 11.88 -15.04 2.80
CA GLY A 344 12.39 -15.87 1.69
C GLY A 344 12.12 -15.33 0.29
N ARG A 345 11.47 -14.17 0.13
CA ARG A 345 11.33 -13.50 -1.18
C ARG A 345 12.56 -12.65 -1.49
N ARG A 346 13.21 -12.92 -2.63
CA ARG A 346 14.29 -12.06 -3.16
C ARG A 346 13.70 -10.88 -3.96
N GLY A 347 13.55 -9.72 -3.31
CA GLY A 347 13.30 -8.44 -3.97
C GLY A 347 14.60 -7.67 -4.24
N ALA A 348 14.66 -6.91 -5.33
CA ALA A 348 15.86 -6.14 -5.66
C ALA A 348 16.12 -5.03 -4.63
N PHE A 349 15.08 -4.28 -4.24
CA PHE A 349 15.18 -3.32 -3.14
C PHE A 349 15.46 -3.99 -1.80
N GLY A 350 14.82 -5.14 -1.52
CA GLY A 350 15.04 -5.92 -0.31
C GLY A 350 16.48 -6.40 -0.13
N THR A 351 17.19 -6.69 -1.23
CA THR A 351 18.61 -7.08 -1.19
C THR A 351 19.48 -5.91 -0.70
N ALA A 352 19.23 -4.69 -1.19
CA ALA A 352 19.94 -3.50 -0.72
C ALA A 352 19.63 -3.19 0.75
N VAL A 353 18.36 -3.35 1.14
CA VAL A 353 17.89 -3.12 2.52
C VAL A 353 18.48 -4.12 3.50
N ARG A 354 18.53 -5.42 3.16
CA ARG A 354 19.17 -6.44 4.01
C ARG A 354 20.66 -6.17 4.17
N TYR A 355 21.37 -5.85 3.09
CA TYR A 355 22.80 -5.55 3.19
C TYR A 355 23.07 -4.43 4.20
N TRP A 356 22.25 -3.38 4.16
CA TRP A 356 22.28 -2.31 5.16
C TRP A 356 21.97 -2.80 6.59
N LEU A 357 20.88 -3.56 6.77
CA LEU A 357 20.36 -3.88 8.09
C LEU A 357 21.03 -5.06 8.81
N GLU A 358 21.47 -6.09 8.09
CA GLU A 358 21.98 -7.35 8.67
C GLU A 358 23.48 -7.54 8.48
N VAL A 359 24.04 -7.07 7.36
CA VAL A 359 25.46 -7.23 7.03
C VAL A 359 26.28 -6.04 7.55
N GLY A 360 25.62 -5.03 8.12
CA GLY A 360 26.27 -3.77 8.50
C GLY A 360 26.80 -3.03 7.27
N GLY A 361 26.10 -3.12 6.15
CA GLY A 361 26.42 -2.37 4.94
C GLY A 361 26.06 -0.89 5.10
N SER A 362 26.51 -0.06 4.16
CA SER A 362 26.22 1.37 4.20
C SER A 362 24.76 1.74 3.89
N ALA A 363 24.29 2.91 4.37
CA ALA A 363 22.92 3.44 4.22
C ALA A 363 22.49 3.81 2.79
N TRP A 364 22.98 3.05 1.79
CA TRP A 364 22.71 3.21 0.38
C TRP A 364 21.23 3.22 0.01
N PRO A 365 20.33 2.43 0.63
CA PRO A 365 18.90 2.46 0.29
C PRO A 365 18.26 3.86 0.43
N PHE A 366 18.80 4.70 1.32
CA PHE A 366 18.32 6.07 1.55
C PHE A 366 19.06 7.08 0.71
N TYR A 367 20.39 6.98 0.72
CA TYR A 367 21.28 7.95 0.12
C TYR A 367 21.34 7.88 -1.42
N TYR A 368 21.37 6.67 -1.99
CA TYR A 368 21.41 6.51 -3.44
C TYR A 368 19.99 6.35 -4.02
N PRO A 369 19.82 6.61 -5.33
CA PRO A 369 18.65 6.13 -6.05
C PRO A 369 18.53 4.59 -5.90
N PRO A 370 17.32 4.03 -5.76
CA PRO A 370 17.14 2.60 -5.46
C PRO A 370 17.91 1.66 -6.39
N LYS A 371 17.98 1.98 -7.69
CA LYS A 371 18.75 1.21 -8.67
C LYS A 371 20.25 1.19 -8.34
N THR A 372 20.81 2.35 -8.01
CA THR A 372 22.24 2.48 -7.68
C THR A 372 22.57 1.78 -6.36
N ALA A 373 21.68 1.83 -5.37
CA ALA A 373 21.84 1.10 -4.12
C ALA A 373 21.92 -0.42 -4.37
N TYR A 374 20.99 -0.96 -5.17
CA TYR A 374 20.99 -2.37 -5.57
C TYR A 374 22.28 -2.78 -6.31
N ASP A 375 22.69 -2.01 -7.32
CA ASP A 375 23.86 -2.35 -8.14
C ASP A 375 25.18 -2.34 -7.32
N ARG A 376 25.27 -1.47 -6.30
CA ARG A 376 26.41 -1.48 -5.36
C ARG A 376 26.37 -2.66 -4.41
N THR A 377 25.21 -3.05 -3.90
CA THR A 377 25.05 -4.24 -3.06
C THR A 377 25.38 -5.52 -3.82
N LYS A 378 24.98 -5.62 -5.10
CA LYS A 378 25.30 -6.78 -5.95
C LYS A 378 26.81 -7.04 -6.05
N LYS A 379 27.62 -5.99 -6.15
CA LYS A 379 29.09 -6.09 -6.19
C LYS A 379 29.69 -6.64 -4.90
N ALA A 380 28.97 -6.60 -3.77
CA ALA A 380 29.43 -7.09 -2.48
C ALA A 380 29.19 -8.60 -2.25
N GLY A 381 28.50 -9.30 -3.16
CA GLY A 381 28.50 -10.77 -3.24
C GLY A 381 27.80 -11.55 -2.12
N VAL A 382 26.84 -10.97 -1.40
CA VAL A 382 26.24 -11.64 -0.22
C VAL A 382 24.91 -12.33 -0.56
N GLU A 383 24.94 -13.60 -0.95
CA GLU A 383 23.71 -14.40 -1.16
C GLU A 383 23.27 -15.15 0.12
N ARG A 384 21.96 -15.17 0.39
CA ARG A 384 21.36 -16.11 1.38
C ARG A 384 20.79 -17.33 0.63
N PRO A 385 21.16 -18.56 1.01
CA PRO A 385 20.49 -19.76 0.51
C PRO A 385 19.06 -19.83 1.07
N VAL A 386 18.07 -20.14 0.22
CA VAL A 386 16.64 -20.30 0.58
C VAL A 386 16.24 -21.74 0.28
N THR A 387 15.57 -22.40 1.21
CA THR A 387 15.14 -23.81 1.04
C THR A 387 13.76 -23.91 0.38
N VAL A 388 13.41 -25.09 -0.15
CA VAL A 388 12.10 -25.32 -0.77
C VAL A 388 10.98 -25.21 0.26
N GLU A 389 11.23 -25.63 1.51
CA GLU A 389 10.32 -25.52 2.64
C GLU A 389 10.00 -24.06 2.97
N GLU A 390 11.02 -23.18 2.99
CA GLU A 390 10.83 -21.74 3.19
C GLU A 390 9.95 -21.14 2.08
N LEU A 391 10.16 -21.53 0.82
CA LEU A 391 9.36 -21.05 -0.31
C LEU A 391 7.90 -21.54 -0.23
N VAL A 392 7.67 -22.80 0.13
CA VAL A 392 6.32 -23.37 0.28
C VAL A 392 5.59 -22.70 1.44
N ALA A 393 6.26 -22.51 2.58
CA ALA A 393 5.70 -21.85 3.75
C ALA A 393 5.29 -20.40 3.44
N GLU A 394 6.16 -19.64 2.77
CA GLU A 394 5.86 -18.26 2.35
C GLU A 394 4.72 -18.21 1.32
N GLY A 395 4.70 -19.14 0.36
CA GLY A 395 3.60 -19.24 -0.60
C GLY A 395 2.25 -19.47 0.08
N LEU A 396 2.18 -20.43 1.01
CA LEU A 396 0.94 -20.76 1.73
C LEU A 396 0.52 -19.67 2.74
N ARG A 397 1.49 -19.03 3.39
CA ARG A 397 1.25 -17.89 4.29
C ARG A 397 0.43 -16.79 3.61
N ARG A 398 0.75 -16.47 2.35
CA ARG A 398 0.05 -15.42 1.58
C ARG A 398 -1.44 -15.67 1.41
N LEU A 399 -1.93 -16.90 1.59
CA LEU A 399 -3.37 -17.20 1.61
C LEU A 399 -4.10 -16.46 2.73
N PHE A 400 -3.42 -16.17 3.84
CA PHE A 400 -4.01 -15.61 5.05
C PHE A 400 -3.83 -14.09 5.17
N LEU A 401 -3.15 -13.46 4.20
CA LEU A 401 -2.93 -12.01 4.20
C LEU A 401 -4.18 -11.26 3.76
N LYS A 402 -4.43 -10.12 4.40
CA LYS A 402 -5.57 -9.24 4.14
C LYS A 402 -5.23 -8.15 3.10
N PRO A 403 -6.23 -7.65 2.36
CA PRO A 403 -7.66 -8.00 2.41
C PRO A 403 -8.04 -9.29 1.66
N GLY A 404 -7.14 -9.87 0.85
CA GLY A 404 -7.44 -11.04 0.01
C GLY A 404 -8.04 -12.22 0.77
N ALA A 405 -7.53 -12.49 1.98
CA ALA A 405 -8.03 -13.58 2.81
C ALA A 405 -9.50 -13.40 3.21
N ASP A 406 -9.95 -12.17 3.44
CA ASP A 406 -11.34 -11.88 3.79
C ASP A 406 -12.26 -12.14 2.58
N HIS A 407 -11.81 -11.78 1.38
CA HIS A 407 -12.54 -12.00 0.13
C HIS A 407 -12.67 -13.48 -0.25
N TYR A 408 -11.63 -14.29 0.00
CA TYR A 408 -11.59 -15.71 -0.37
C TYR A 408 -11.65 -16.64 0.85
N SER A 409 -12.30 -16.20 1.93
CA SER A 409 -12.42 -16.96 3.18
C SER A 409 -13.03 -18.36 2.99
N ARG A 410 -13.94 -18.53 2.01
CA ARG A 410 -14.50 -19.84 1.65
C ARG A 410 -13.43 -20.78 1.09
N LEU A 411 -12.53 -20.29 0.23
CA LEU A 411 -11.42 -21.09 -0.32
C LEU A 411 -10.48 -21.51 0.80
N ILE A 412 -10.13 -20.56 1.68
CA ILE A 412 -9.24 -20.82 2.80
C ILE A 412 -9.85 -21.90 3.70
N LYS A 413 -11.13 -21.78 4.04
CA LYS A 413 -11.85 -22.82 4.80
C LYS A 413 -11.73 -24.18 4.12
N GLU A 414 -11.94 -24.27 2.80
CA GLU A 414 -11.83 -25.53 2.06
C GLU A 414 -10.42 -26.13 2.12
N LEU A 415 -9.38 -25.32 1.92
CA LEU A 415 -7.98 -25.78 1.98
C LEU A 415 -7.56 -26.18 3.40
N THR A 416 -8.17 -25.59 4.43
CA THR A 416 -7.88 -25.91 5.84
C THR A 416 -8.66 -27.10 6.41
N LYS A 417 -9.65 -27.64 5.68
CA LYS A 417 -10.36 -28.86 6.10
C LYS A 417 -9.34 -30.01 6.20
N GLY A 418 -9.10 -30.54 7.40
CA GLY A 418 -8.08 -31.58 7.67
C GLY A 418 -6.80 -31.07 8.35
N GLY A 419 -6.65 -29.76 8.55
CA GLY A 419 -5.56 -29.13 9.32
C GLY A 419 -4.17 -29.14 8.65
N LYS A 420 -3.88 -30.17 7.84
CA LYS A 420 -2.60 -30.34 7.12
C LYS A 420 -2.82 -30.50 5.61
N LEU A 421 -1.91 -29.91 4.83
CA LEU A 421 -1.80 -30.12 3.39
C LEU A 421 -0.56 -30.93 3.06
N VAL A 422 -0.72 -31.89 2.17
CA VAL A 422 0.37 -32.69 1.61
C VAL A 422 0.66 -32.19 0.19
N LEU A 423 1.90 -31.82 -0.07
CA LEU A 423 2.37 -31.25 -1.34
C LEU A 423 3.32 -32.25 -2.01
N MET A 424 2.91 -32.76 -3.18
CA MET A 424 3.72 -33.69 -3.97
C MET A 424 4.37 -32.97 -5.16
N PRO A 425 5.70 -32.99 -5.30
CA PRO A 425 6.40 -32.30 -6.38
C PRO A 425 6.13 -32.93 -7.76
N GLU A 426 5.99 -32.09 -8.77
CA GLU A 426 5.82 -32.44 -10.18
C GLU A 426 7.04 -31.94 -10.97
N LYS A 427 7.57 -32.76 -11.91
CA LYS A 427 8.77 -32.39 -12.69
C LYS A 427 8.49 -31.16 -13.56
N ALA A 428 9.23 -30.07 -13.35
CA ALA A 428 9.17 -28.88 -14.17
C ALA A 428 10.58 -28.27 -14.37
N LYS A 429 10.85 -27.74 -15.57
CA LYS A 429 12.20 -27.30 -16.00
C LYS A 429 12.71 -26.04 -15.29
N SER A 430 11.82 -25.15 -14.84
CA SER A 430 12.16 -23.80 -14.36
C SER A 430 11.27 -23.26 -13.23
N ALA A 431 10.48 -24.13 -12.60
CA ALA A 431 9.57 -23.78 -11.52
C ALA A 431 9.38 -25.00 -10.60
N TYR A 432 9.09 -24.77 -9.32
CA TYR A 432 8.57 -25.81 -8.45
C TYR A 432 7.05 -25.88 -8.61
N VAL A 433 6.52 -27.05 -8.93
CA VAL A 433 5.09 -27.29 -9.03
C VAL A 433 4.73 -28.40 -8.07
N PHE A 434 3.76 -28.15 -7.19
CA PHE A 434 3.30 -29.12 -6.20
C PHE A 434 1.81 -29.38 -6.40
N ARG A 435 1.42 -30.66 -6.44
CA ARG A 435 0.01 -31.05 -6.34
C ARG A 435 -0.41 -31.11 -4.87
N LEU A 436 -1.55 -30.53 -4.56
CA LEU A 436 -2.06 -30.43 -3.19
C LEU A 436 -3.04 -31.56 -2.90
N TYR A 437 -2.80 -32.22 -1.77
CA TYR A 437 -3.62 -33.28 -1.21
C TYR A 437 -4.07 -32.90 0.19
N ARG A 438 -5.31 -33.24 0.52
CA ARG A 438 -5.87 -33.15 1.87
C ARG A 438 -5.66 -34.48 2.60
N VAL A 439 -5.37 -34.40 3.90
CA VAL A 439 -5.34 -35.56 4.79
C VAL A 439 -6.73 -35.78 5.38
N GLU A 440 -7.33 -36.93 5.15
CA GLU A 440 -8.62 -37.32 5.74
C GLU A 440 -8.45 -37.92 7.15
N GLU A 441 -9.54 -37.99 7.93
CA GLU A 441 -9.53 -38.50 9.32
C GLU A 441 -9.02 -39.95 9.43
N GLY A 442 -9.08 -40.74 8.35
CA GLY A 442 -8.53 -42.09 8.25
C GLY A 442 -7.08 -42.19 7.74
N GLY A 443 -6.38 -41.06 7.56
CA GLY A 443 -5.01 -41.01 7.04
C GLY A 443 -4.89 -41.13 5.51
N GLY A 444 -6.00 -41.21 4.79
CA GLY A 444 -6.05 -41.17 3.33
C GLY A 444 -5.67 -39.80 2.75
N LEU A 445 -5.18 -39.78 1.50
CA LEU A 445 -4.84 -38.56 0.78
C LEU A 445 -5.85 -38.32 -0.35
N GLU A 446 -6.58 -37.22 -0.28
CA GLU A 446 -7.51 -36.80 -1.33
C GLU A 446 -6.88 -35.70 -2.19
N GLU A 447 -6.71 -35.93 -3.50
CA GLU A 447 -6.24 -34.89 -4.43
C GLU A 447 -7.26 -33.77 -4.52
N LEU A 448 -6.86 -32.51 -4.33
CA LEU A 448 -7.79 -31.37 -4.34
C LEU A 448 -8.03 -30.78 -5.73
N GLY A 449 -7.29 -31.23 -6.76
CA GLY A 449 -7.28 -30.58 -8.07
C GLY A 449 -6.67 -29.16 -8.03
N VAL A 450 -5.77 -28.90 -7.08
CA VAL A 450 -5.07 -27.61 -6.92
C VAL A 450 -3.57 -27.85 -7.04
N LYS A 451 -2.87 -26.99 -7.79
CA LYS A 451 -1.41 -27.01 -7.91
C LYS A 451 -0.80 -25.71 -7.42
N LEU A 452 0.16 -25.78 -6.52
CA LEU A 452 0.99 -24.62 -6.14
C LEU A 452 2.19 -24.55 -7.09
N ARG A 453 2.27 -23.46 -7.86
CA ARG A 453 3.40 -23.14 -8.73
C ARG A 453 4.21 -22.01 -8.10
N ILE A 454 5.50 -22.26 -7.94
CA ILE A 454 6.50 -21.29 -7.48
C ILE A 454 7.50 -21.10 -8.62
N SER A 455 7.49 -19.93 -9.25
CA SER A 455 8.36 -19.64 -10.39
C SER A 455 9.29 -18.47 -10.12
N LYS A 456 10.51 -18.60 -10.62
CA LYS A 456 11.49 -17.52 -10.68
C LYS A 456 11.24 -16.73 -11.97
N VAL A 457 10.90 -15.44 -11.85
CA VAL A 457 10.53 -14.55 -12.96
C VAL A 457 11.65 -13.53 -13.19
N GLY A 458 12.35 -13.65 -14.32
CA GLY A 458 13.55 -12.87 -14.66
C GLY A 458 14.77 -13.76 -14.92
N ALA A 459 15.89 -13.18 -15.37
CA ALA A 459 17.15 -13.90 -15.60
C ALA A 459 18.18 -13.57 -14.51
N GLY A 460 18.98 -14.56 -14.09
CA GLY A 460 20.06 -14.38 -13.12
C GLY A 460 19.61 -14.12 -11.67
N GLU A 461 20.37 -13.29 -10.96
CA GLU A 461 20.15 -12.86 -9.57
C GLU A 461 19.05 -11.78 -9.42
N GLU A 462 18.50 -11.30 -10.55
CA GLU A 462 17.49 -10.22 -10.62
C GLU A 462 16.04 -10.75 -10.62
N ALA A 463 15.86 -12.06 -10.55
CA ALA A 463 14.57 -12.69 -10.74
C ALA A 463 13.77 -12.78 -9.43
N GLY A 464 12.56 -12.20 -9.43
CA GLY A 464 11.60 -12.30 -8.33
C GLY A 464 10.94 -13.67 -8.28
N ILE A 465 10.39 -14.05 -7.12
CA ILE A 465 9.63 -15.29 -6.95
C ILE A 465 8.13 -14.96 -7.00
N THR A 466 7.39 -15.72 -7.81
CA THR A 466 5.93 -15.62 -7.90
C THR A 466 5.27 -16.91 -7.42
N TYR A 467 4.19 -16.76 -6.65
CA TYR A 467 3.40 -17.85 -6.09
C TYR A 467 2.01 -17.85 -6.72
N THR A 468 1.61 -18.98 -7.29
CA THR A 468 0.31 -19.12 -7.97
C THR A 468 -0.33 -20.46 -7.64
N LEU A 469 -1.57 -20.46 -7.18
CA LEU A 469 -2.40 -21.67 -7.17
C LEU A 469 -3.08 -21.81 -8.53
N ILE A 470 -3.02 -22.98 -9.14
CA ILE A 470 -3.70 -23.32 -10.39
C ILE A 470 -4.81 -24.31 -10.04
N PHE A 471 -6.03 -24.01 -10.43
CA PHE A 471 -7.20 -24.85 -10.14
C PHE A 471 -7.59 -25.63 -11.37
N ASP A 472 -7.98 -26.89 -11.16
CA ASP A 472 -8.72 -27.65 -12.15
C ASP A 472 -10.07 -26.98 -12.40
N VAL A 473 -10.30 -26.55 -13.63
CA VAL A 473 -11.48 -25.74 -13.99
C VAL A 473 -12.77 -26.54 -13.82
N GLU A 474 -12.79 -27.82 -14.19
CA GLU A 474 -13.98 -28.67 -14.10
C GLU A 474 -14.44 -28.83 -12.65
N ARG A 475 -13.49 -28.99 -11.72
CA ARG A 475 -13.79 -29.13 -10.28
C ARG A 475 -14.10 -27.81 -9.57
N TRP A 476 -13.42 -26.71 -9.93
CA TRP A 476 -13.47 -25.46 -9.16
C TRP A 476 -14.31 -24.34 -9.77
N LEU A 477 -14.79 -24.46 -11.01
CA LEU A 477 -15.66 -23.43 -11.61
C LEU A 477 -16.97 -23.26 -10.83
N GLY A 478 -17.60 -24.36 -10.40
CA GLY A 478 -18.79 -24.32 -9.56
C GLY A 478 -18.56 -23.67 -8.20
N PHE A 479 -17.33 -23.78 -7.67
CA PHE A 479 -16.92 -23.10 -6.46
C PHE A 479 -16.94 -21.59 -6.68
N PHE A 480 -16.17 -21.05 -7.64
CA PHE A 480 -16.06 -19.60 -7.89
C PHE A 480 -17.27 -18.96 -8.62
N LYS A 481 -18.38 -19.69 -8.77
CA LYS A 481 -19.56 -19.24 -9.50
C LYS A 481 -20.14 -17.93 -8.97
N GLN A 482 -20.16 -17.72 -7.65
CA GLN A 482 -20.71 -16.51 -7.03
C GLN A 482 -19.90 -15.26 -7.41
N GLU A 483 -18.57 -15.36 -7.39
CA GLU A 483 -17.65 -14.29 -7.76
C GLU A 483 -17.78 -13.94 -9.25
N LEU A 484 -17.89 -14.96 -10.11
CA LEU A 484 -18.08 -14.78 -11.56
C LEU A 484 -19.46 -14.19 -11.90
N GLU A 485 -20.54 -14.68 -11.29
CA GLU A 485 -21.90 -14.15 -11.51
C GLU A 485 -22.03 -12.69 -11.09
N THR A 486 -21.26 -12.26 -10.09
CA THR A 486 -21.23 -10.85 -9.67
C THR A 486 -20.67 -9.97 -10.78
N ALA A 487 -19.58 -10.39 -11.44
CA ALA A 487 -19.03 -9.69 -12.59
C ALA A 487 -19.98 -9.73 -13.80
N VAL A 488 -20.62 -10.87 -14.09
CA VAL A 488 -21.59 -10.98 -15.19
C VAL A 488 -22.82 -10.09 -14.98
N LYS A 489 -23.35 -10.00 -13.75
CA LYS A 489 -24.45 -9.07 -13.43
C LYS A 489 -24.02 -7.61 -13.61
N ALA A 490 -22.81 -7.27 -13.19
CA ALA A 490 -22.25 -5.95 -13.38
C ALA A 490 -22.01 -5.61 -14.85
N ALA A 491 -21.69 -6.60 -15.70
CA ALA A 491 -21.53 -6.43 -17.14
C ALA A 491 -22.79 -5.88 -17.81
N GLY A 492 -23.97 -6.35 -17.38
CA GLY A 492 -25.26 -5.81 -17.87
C GLY A 492 -25.41 -4.31 -17.57
N GLU A 493 -25.03 -3.88 -16.35
CA GLU A 493 -25.03 -2.47 -15.97
C GLU A 493 -24.00 -1.65 -16.76
N VAL A 494 -22.80 -2.21 -17.00
CA VAL A 494 -21.76 -1.55 -17.80
C VAL A 494 -22.24 -1.33 -19.23
N GLY A 495 -22.73 -2.39 -19.90
CA GLY A 495 -23.18 -2.33 -21.29
C GLY A 495 -24.35 -1.37 -21.52
N GLU A 496 -25.24 -1.23 -20.54
CA GLU A 496 -26.37 -0.29 -20.61
C GLU A 496 -25.99 1.18 -20.39
N ARG A 497 -24.83 1.46 -19.78
CA ARG A 497 -24.40 2.79 -19.34
C ARG A 497 -23.15 3.29 -20.08
N LEU A 498 -22.80 2.65 -21.20
CA LEU A 498 -21.75 3.12 -22.10
C LEU A 498 -22.16 4.46 -22.75
N PRO A 499 -21.33 5.52 -22.66
CA PRO A 499 -21.62 6.81 -23.27
C PRO A 499 -21.64 6.80 -24.81
N VAL A 500 -20.90 5.88 -25.44
CA VAL A 500 -20.86 5.68 -26.89
C VAL A 500 -21.57 4.36 -27.22
N GLU A 501 -22.58 4.40 -28.09
CA GLU A 501 -23.35 3.19 -28.43
C GLU A 501 -22.53 2.19 -29.26
N ASP A 502 -21.57 2.69 -30.04
CA ASP A 502 -20.67 1.87 -30.85
C ASP A 502 -19.65 1.14 -29.97
N ARG A 503 -19.94 -0.14 -29.71
CA ARG A 503 -19.07 -1.03 -28.93
C ARG A 503 -17.70 -1.26 -29.54
N PHE A 504 -17.57 -1.19 -30.87
CA PHE A 504 -16.29 -1.43 -31.53
C PHE A 504 -15.23 -0.40 -31.09
N SER A 505 -15.65 0.84 -30.81
CA SER A 505 -14.74 1.87 -30.30
C SER A 505 -14.05 1.45 -28.99
N TYR A 506 -14.78 0.88 -28.03
CA TYR A 506 -14.19 0.33 -26.80
C TYR A 506 -13.38 -0.94 -27.04
N MET A 507 -13.90 -1.86 -27.88
CA MET A 507 -13.22 -3.12 -28.19
C MET A 507 -11.85 -2.89 -28.84
N GLY A 508 -11.73 -1.88 -29.72
CA GLY A 508 -10.48 -1.53 -30.38
C GLY A 508 -9.36 -1.20 -29.38
N GLY A 509 -9.68 -0.54 -28.28
CA GLY A 509 -8.73 -0.25 -27.19
C GLY A 509 -8.34 -1.49 -26.39
N TRP A 510 -9.29 -2.36 -26.07
CA TRP A 510 -9.04 -3.61 -25.33
C TRP A 510 -8.20 -4.62 -26.11
N VAL A 511 -8.42 -4.70 -27.42
CA VAL A 511 -7.69 -5.62 -28.30
C VAL A 511 -6.23 -5.18 -28.49
N ASP A 512 -5.94 -3.87 -28.41
CA ASP A 512 -4.57 -3.33 -28.33
C ASP A 512 -3.86 -3.73 -27.02
N SER A 513 -4.61 -3.81 -25.92
CA SER A 513 -4.08 -4.07 -24.57
C SER A 513 -4.16 -5.56 -24.16
N ASP A 514 -5.05 -5.91 -23.22
CA ASP A 514 -5.11 -7.18 -22.51
C ASP A 514 -5.89 -8.29 -23.23
N VAL A 515 -6.70 -7.95 -24.24
CA VAL A 515 -7.44 -8.94 -25.05
C VAL A 515 -6.60 -9.39 -26.23
N ALA A 516 -6.19 -10.66 -26.22
CA ALA A 516 -5.43 -11.27 -27.30
C ALA A 516 -6.34 -11.90 -28.35
N ILE A 517 -5.97 -11.75 -29.64
CA ILE A 517 -6.52 -12.54 -30.74
C ILE A 517 -5.51 -13.64 -31.08
N SER A 518 -5.95 -14.90 -31.07
CA SER A 518 -5.11 -16.04 -31.46
C SER A 518 -5.95 -17.18 -32.03
N LYS A 519 -5.58 -17.69 -33.20
CA LYS A 519 -6.24 -18.82 -33.87
C LYS A 519 -7.77 -18.66 -34.00
N GLY A 520 -8.22 -17.45 -34.33
CA GLY A 520 -9.65 -17.17 -34.51
C GLY A 520 -10.46 -16.96 -33.22
N ARG A 521 -9.78 -16.87 -32.06
CA ARG A 521 -10.41 -16.73 -30.73
C ARG A 521 -9.88 -15.50 -30.02
N LEU A 522 -10.75 -14.90 -29.21
CA LEU A 522 -10.43 -13.84 -28.26
C LEU A 522 -10.11 -14.48 -26.91
N MET A 523 -9.02 -14.06 -26.27
CA MET A 523 -8.60 -14.55 -24.96
C MET A 523 -8.21 -13.39 -24.06
N MET A 524 -8.56 -13.46 -22.78
CA MET A 524 -8.14 -12.48 -21.78
C MET A 524 -7.92 -13.18 -20.44
N GLY A 525 -6.85 -12.81 -19.73
CA GLY A 525 -6.65 -13.18 -18.34
C GLY A 525 -6.71 -11.95 -17.46
N THR A 526 -7.55 -11.93 -16.42
CA THR A 526 -7.66 -10.78 -15.52
C THR A 526 -7.74 -11.19 -14.06
N SER A 527 -7.11 -10.38 -13.19
CA SER A 527 -7.23 -10.49 -11.73
C SER A 527 -8.25 -9.52 -11.11
N HIS A 528 -8.94 -8.75 -11.95
CA HIS A 528 -9.86 -7.69 -11.55
C HIS A 528 -11.28 -8.02 -11.99
N LEU A 529 -12.21 -8.11 -11.03
CA LEU A 529 -13.61 -8.40 -11.35
C LEU A 529 -14.27 -7.30 -12.18
N TRP A 530 -13.85 -6.04 -12.01
CA TRP A 530 -14.33 -4.93 -12.84
C TRP A 530 -13.90 -5.06 -14.31
N GLN A 531 -12.66 -5.48 -14.59
CA GLN A 531 -12.18 -5.73 -15.97
C GLN A 531 -12.97 -6.89 -16.59
N LEU A 532 -13.23 -7.94 -15.81
CA LEU A 532 -14.07 -9.05 -16.25
C LEU A 532 -15.49 -8.58 -16.59
N ALA A 533 -16.10 -7.75 -15.75
CA ALA A 533 -17.45 -7.20 -15.99
C ALA A 533 -17.49 -6.34 -17.26
N GLU A 534 -16.56 -5.42 -17.42
CA GLU A 534 -16.50 -4.52 -18.57
C GLU A 534 -16.25 -5.30 -19.88
N THR A 535 -15.24 -6.15 -19.91
CA THR A 535 -14.90 -6.92 -21.10
C THR A 535 -15.97 -7.96 -21.42
N HIS A 536 -16.66 -8.51 -20.42
CA HIS A 536 -17.82 -9.38 -20.67
C HIS A 536 -18.97 -8.59 -21.32
N ALA A 537 -19.20 -7.33 -20.93
CA ALA A 537 -20.20 -6.48 -21.57
C ALA A 537 -19.90 -6.19 -23.05
N LEU A 538 -18.60 -6.15 -23.39
CA LEU A 538 -18.13 -5.93 -24.76
C LEU A 538 -18.12 -7.24 -25.55
N PHE A 539 -17.34 -8.23 -25.12
CA PHE A 539 -16.99 -9.43 -25.88
C PHE A 539 -17.89 -10.63 -25.62
N ASP A 540 -18.77 -10.59 -24.61
CA ASP A 540 -19.71 -11.66 -24.28
C ASP A 540 -18.99 -13.02 -24.12
N TRP A 541 -18.02 -13.06 -23.19
CA TRP A 541 -17.15 -14.22 -22.97
C TRP A 541 -17.92 -15.54 -22.87
N SER A 542 -17.60 -16.50 -23.75
CA SER A 542 -18.36 -17.74 -23.89
C SER A 542 -17.95 -18.82 -22.90
N LYS A 543 -16.68 -18.81 -22.44
CA LYS A 543 -16.16 -19.83 -21.52
C LYS A 543 -15.04 -19.28 -20.63
N VAL A 544 -15.01 -19.77 -19.39
CA VAL A 544 -13.82 -19.71 -18.52
C VAL A 544 -12.91 -20.90 -18.84
N VAL A 545 -11.69 -20.63 -19.28
CA VAL A 545 -10.71 -21.64 -19.72
C VAL A 545 -9.57 -21.85 -18.73
N GLY A 546 -9.40 -20.93 -17.77
CA GLY A 546 -8.39 -21.04 -16.73
C GLY A 546 -8.82 -20.37 -15.43
N LEU A 547 -8.50 -21.01 -14.31
CA LEU A 547 -8.68 -20.47 -12.97
C LEU A 547 -7.37 -20.60 -12.21
N ARG A 548 -6.84 -19.48 -11.73
CA ARG A 548 -5.63 -19.44 -10.92
C ARG A 548 -5.74 -18.35 -9.86
N MET A 549 -4.98 -18.45 -8.78
CA MET A 549 -4.94 -17.46 -7.70
C MET A 549 -3.50 -17.02 -7.52
N ASN A 550 -3.23 -15.74 -7.76
CA ASN A 550 -1.94 -15.16 -7.44
C ASN A 550 -1.89 -14.88 -5.94
N LEU A 551 -0.81 -15.32 -5.28
CA LEU A 551 -0.60 -15.11 -3.86
C LEU A 551 0.35 -13.91 -3.69
N THR A 552 -0.24 -12.76 -3.35
CA THR A 552 0.43 -11.45 -3.29
C THR A 552 0.57 -10.96 -1.85
N LEU A 553 1.15 -9.78 -1.64
CA LEU A 553 1.26 -9.16 -0.31
C LEU A 553 -0.06 -8.63 0.23
N GLU A 554 -1.03 -8.41 -0.67
CA GLU A 554 -2.41 -8.08 -0.33
C GLU A 554 -3.26 -9.35 -0.13
N GLY A 555 -2.61 -10.52 -0.21
CA GLY A 555 -3.25 -11.82 -0.12
C GLY A 555 -3.62 -12.46 -1.46
N PRO A 556 -4.53 -13.45 -1.44
CA PRO A 556 -4.97 -14.16 -2.64
C PRO A 556 -5.77 -13.25 -3.59
N LYS A 557 -5.40 -13.26 -4.88
CA LYS A 557 -6.10 -12.58 -5.98
C LYS A 557 -6.48 -13.56 -7.08
N LEU A 558 -7.79 -13.76 -7.28
CA LEU A 558 -8.31 -14.68 -8.29
C LEU A 558 -8.02 -14.10 -9.67
N VAL A 559 -7.44 -14.92 -10.52
CA VAL A 559 -7.23 -14.65 -11.94
C VAL A 559 -8.11 -15.61 -12.73
N VAL A 560 -8.90 -15.04 -13.62
CA VAL A 560 -9.81 -15.76 -14.50
C VAL A 560 -9.31 -15.57 -15.92
N ASP A 561 -9.08 -16.68 -16.61
CA ASP A 561 -8.77 -16.69 -18.03
C ASP A 561 -10.06 -17.06 -18.79
N VAL A 562 -10.51 -16.16 -19.67
CA VAL A 562 -11.75 -16.26 -20.44
C VAL A 562 -11.48 -16.28 -21.94
N GLU A 563 -12.39 -16.90 -22.67
CA GLU A 563 -12.32 -17.06 -24.12
C GLU A 563 -13.68 -16.76 -24.78
N ALA A 564 -13.63 -16.20 -25.99
CA ALA A 564 -14.78 -16.03 -26.89
C ALA A 564 -14.39 -16.29 -28.35
N THR A 565 -15.38 -16.53 -29.21
CA THR A 565 -15.20 -16.53 -30.66
C THR A 565 -14.99 -15.11 -31.18
N LEU A 566 -14.31 -14.94 -32.32
CA LEU A 566 -14.16 -13.64 -32.99
C LEU A 566 -15.48 -13.03 -33.47
N GLU A 567 -16.55 -13.82 -33.53
CA GLU A 567 -17.85 -13.43 -34.09
C GLU A 567 -18.42 -12.15 -33.44
N LYS A 568 -18.24 -11.97 -32.13
CA LYS A 568 -18.70 -10.77 -31.42
C LYS A 568 -17.95 -9.51 -31.82
N LEU A 569 -16.64 -9.63 -32.09
CA LEU A 569 -15.84 -8.53 -32.62
C LEU A 569 -16.25 -8.22 -34.08
N ASP A 570 -16.44 -9.25 -34.90
CA ASP A 570 -16.87 -9.10 -36.29
C ASP A 570 -18.27 -8.46 -36.39
N GLU A 571 -19.19 -8.85 -35.52
CA GLU A 571 -20.53 -8.24 -35.41
C GLU A 571 -20.45 -6.76 -35.03
N ALA A 572 -19.60 -6.40 -34.06
CA ALA A 572 -19.39 -5.01 -33.67
C ALA A 572 -18.77 -4.17 -34.81
N ILE A 573 -17.81 -4.74 -35.55
CA ILE A 573 -17.21 -4.10 -36.73
C ILE A 573 -18.28 -3.84 -37.80
N ARG A 574 -19.11 -4.83 -38.11
CA ARG A 574 -20.20 -4.69 -39.09
C ARG A 574 -21.18 -3.59 -38.72
N ARG A 575 -21.66 -3.59 -37.47
CA ARG A 575 -22.59 -2.56 -36.95
C ARG A 575 -21.95 -1.16 -36.98
N SER A 576 -20.67 -1.06 -36.63
CA SER A 576 -19.91 0.20 -36.71
C SER A 576 -19.79 0.71 -38.14
N ALA A 577 -19.60 -0.17 -39.13
CA ALA A 577 -19.54 0.17 -40.55
C ALA A 577 -20.92 0.57 -41.14
N GLU A 578 -22.02 0.11 -40.55
CA GLU A 578 -23.39 0.41 -40.99
C GLU A 578 -23.97 1.72 -40.42
N SER A 579 -23.59 2.09 -39.19
CA SER A 579 -24.20 3.24 -38.48
C SER A 579 -23.28 3.96 -37.50
N GLY A 580 -22.09 3.43 -37.19
CA GLY A 580 -21.21 3.93 -36.14
C GLY A 580 -19.92 4.59 -36.63
N TRP A 581 -18.85 4.39 -35.86
CA TRP A 581 -17.55 5.01 -36.04
C TRP A 581 -16.95 4.72 -37.43
N LEU A 582 -16.92 3.46 -37.87
CA LEU A 582 -16.33 3.09 -39.15
C LEU A 582 -17.11 3.69 -40.34
N LYS A 583 -18.44 3.81 -40.24
CA LYS A 583 -19.24 4.51 -41.26
C LYS A 583 -18.85 5.96 -41.40
N MET A 584 -18.63 6.67 -40.28
CA MET A 584 -18.20 8.07 -40.30
C MET A 584 -16.83 8.24 -40.97
N LEU A 585 -15.96 7.24 -40.85
CA LEU A 585 -14.66 7.21 -41.53
C LEU A 585 -14.76 6.81 -43.02
N GLY A 586 -15.95 6.39 -43.50
CA GLY A 586 -16.14 5.87 -44.85
C GLY A 586 -15.56 4.46 -45.05
N ILE A 587 -15.38 3.71 -43.97
CA ILE A 587 -14.78 2.36 -43.98
C ILE A 587 -15.88 1.31 -43.96
N LYS A 588 -15.90 0.43 -44.96
CA LYS A 588 -16.79 -0.72 -45.04
C LYS A 588 -16.01 -2.00 -44.74
N ALA A 589 -16.33 -2.65 -43.63
CA ALA A 589 -15.76 -3.92 -43.20
C ALA A 589 -16.83 -4.76 -42.50
N GLU A 590 -16.78 -6.08 -42.70
CA GLU A 590 -17.75 -7.05 -42.12
C GLU A 590 -17.10 -8.00 -41.10
N SER A 591 -15.77 -7.92 -40.96
CA SER A 591 -14.94 -8.75 -40.08
C SER A 591 -13.62 -8.05 -39.74
N TRP A 592 -12.92 -8.59 -38.74
CA TRP A 592 -11.57 -8.17 -38.36
C TRP A 592 -10.58 -8.24 -39.52
N GLU A 593 -10.58 -9.32 -40.30
CA GLU A 593 -9.74 -9.45 -41.50
C GLU A 593 -10.06 -8.37 -42.54
N GLY A 594 -11.35 -8.14 -42.80
CA GLY A 594 -11.79 -7.08 -43.71
C GLY A 594 -11.34 -5.69 -43.24
N LEU A 595 -11.41 -5.43 -41.93
CA LEU A 595 -10.99 -4.16 -41.35
C LEU A 595 -9.48 -3.94 -41.47
N LYS A 596 -8.66 -4.99 -41.19
CA LYS A 596 -7.20 -4.94 -41.37
C LYS A 596 -6.84 -4.56 -42.81
N GLN A 597 -7.53 -5.14 -43.79
CA GLN A 597 -7.32 -4.82 -45.20
C GLN A 597 -7.70 -3.37 -45.51
N ARG A 598 -8.82 -2.85 -45.00
CA ARG A 598 -9.20 -1.43 -45.18
C ARG A 598 -8.22 -0.46 -44.54
N VAL A 599 -7.68 -0.78 -43.37
CA VAL A 599 -6.61 0.03 -42.74
C VAL A 599 -5.34 0.00 -43.60
N LYS A 600 -4.98 -1.17 -44.15
CA LYS A 600 -3.83 -1.32 -45.05
C LYS A 600 -3.97 -0.51 -46.35
N GLU A 601 -5.18 -0.41 -46.90
CA GLU A 601 -5.50 0.41 -48.07
C GLU A 601 -5.38 1.91 -47.78
N ASN A 602 -5.70 2.35 -46.56
CA ASN A 602 -5.61 3.75 -46.14
C ASN A 602 -4.28 4.10 -45.45
N TRP A 603 -3.28 3.21 -45.49
CA TRP A 603 -2.06 3.34 -44.68
C TRP A 603 -1.22 4.57 -45.02
N GLY A 604 -1.19 5.01 -46.29
CA GLY A 604 -0.47 6.22 -46.68
C GLY A 604 -0.93 7.45 -45.90
N LEU A 605 -2.26 7.60 -45.70
CA LEU A 605 -2.82 8.67 -44.87
C LEU A 605 -2.35 8.58 -43.42
N VAL A 606 -2.24 7.36 -42.86
CA VAL A 606 -1.77 7.13 -41.49
C VAL A 606 -0.30 7.54 -41.34
N VAL A 607 0.54 7.19 -42.31
CA VAL A 607 1.96 7.55 -42.33
C VAL A 607 2.14 9.06 -42.41
N ASP A 608 1.46 9.71 -43.35
CA ASP A 608 1.54 11.16 -43.55
C ASP A 608 1.04 11.92 -42.33
N ALA A 609 -0.08 11.50 -41.76
CA ALA A 609 -0.61 12.04 -40.51
C ALA A 609 0.40 11.88 -39.37
N THR A 610 0.97 10.68 -39.21
CA THR A 610 1.93 10.38 -38.13
C THR A 610 3.15 11.29 -38.21
N VAL A 611 3.77 11.40 -39.40
CA VAL A 611 4.95 12.25 -39.61
C VAL A 611 4.60 13.72 -39.39
N SER A 612 3.49 14.20 -39.95
CA SER A 612 3.03 15.59 -39.83
C SER A 612 2.79 15.99 -38.38
N ARG A 613 2.12 15.13 -37.59
CA ARG A 613 1.82 15.39 -36.18
C ARG A 613 3.08 15.36 -35.31
N LEU A 614 3.94 14.37 -35.51
CA LEU A 614 5.18 14.25 -34.74
C LEU A 614 6.13 15.43 -35.02
N ARG A 615 6.24 15.91 -36.26
CA ARG A 615 7.05 17.10 -36.59
C ARG A 615 6.66 18.35 -35.79
N LYS A 616 5.40 18.47 -35.37
CA LYS A 616 4.91 19.60 -34.57
C LYS A 616 5.26 19.51 -33.09
N VAL A 617 5.47 18.31 -32.56
CA VAL A 617 5.59 18.05 -31.11
C VAL A 617 6.91 17.38 -30.71
N LEU A 618 7.82 17.18 -31.65
CA LEU A 618 9.01 16.36 -31.47
C LEU A 618 10.18 16.99 -32.24
N LYS A 619 11.27 17.29 -31.52
CA LYS A 619 12.51 17.82 -32.12
C LYS A 619 13.27 16.71 -32.83
N GLU A 620 13.92 17.02 -33.94
CA GLU A 620 14.62 16.02 -34.74
C GLU A 620 15.67 15.23 -33.94
N GLU A 621 16.42 15.88 -33.06
CA GLU A 621 17.39 15.27 -32.14
C GLU A 621 16.74 14.27 -31.17
N GLU A 622 15.51 14.54 -30.71
CA GLU A 622 14.75 13.61 -29.88
C GLU A 622 14.28 12.40 -30.69
N LEU A 623 13.90 12.61 -31.96
CA LEU A 623 13.51 11.52 -32.85
C LEU A 623 14.71 10.63 -33.14
N GLU A 624 15.85 11.23 -33.44
CA GLU A 624 17.10 10.53 -33.69
C GLU A 624 17.45 9.65 -32.49
N ARG A 625 17.45 10.19 -31.27
CA ARG A 625 17.62 9.43 -30.02
C ARG A 625 16.63 8.28 -29.87
N LEU A 626 15.38 8.51 -30.24
CA LEU A 626 14.34 7.48 -30.20
C LEU A 626 14.53 6.42 -31.28
N LEU A 627 15.13 6.74 -32.44
CA LEU A 627 15.29 5.83 -33.56
C LEU A 627 16.63 5.05 -33.57
N VAL A 628 17.65 5.46 -32.79
CA VAL A 628 18.95 4.75 -32.70
C VAL A 628 18.79 3.22 -32.46
N PRO A 629 19.46 2.36 -33.24
CA PRO A 629 19.49 0.90 -33.04
C PRO A 629 20.28 0.48 -31.79
N LYS A 630 19.94 -0.69 -31.23
CA LYS A 630 20.70 -1.30 -30.12
C LYS A 630 22.07 -1.76 -30.66
N GLY A 631 23.18 -1.14 -30.25
CA GLY A 631 24.51 -1.58 -30.67
C GLY A 631 25.70 -0.63 -30.52
N ARG A 632 25.52 0.64 -30.12
CA ARG A 632 26.64 1.52 -29.74
C ARG A 632 26.60 1.85 -28.24
N ASP A 633 26.69 0.81 -27.42
CA ASP A 633 27.29 1.01 -26.10
C ASP A 633 28.78 1.19 -26.35
N ALA A 634 29.23 2.44 -26.33
CA ALA A 634 30.64 2.75 -26.32
C ALA A 634 31.28 2.04 -25.11
N PRO A 635 32.38 1.30 -25.27
CA PRO A 635 33.16 0.87 -24.12
C PRO A 635 33.80 2.11 -23.49
N GLU A 636 33.28 2.55 -22.34
CA GLU A 636 34.01 3.46 -21.46
C GLU A 636 35.28 2.73 -20.99
N GLY A 637 36.43 3.06 -21.60
CA GLY A 637 37.71 2.57 -21.12
C GLY A 637 38.88 2.48 -22.09
N ARG A 638 39.12 3.49 -22.95
CA ARG A 638 40.50 3.81 -23.36
C ARG A 638 40.69 5.32 -23.43
N LYS A 639 41.45 5.85 -22.46
CA LYS A 639 42.19 7.11 -22.64
C LYS A 639 43.19 6.87 -23.77
N GLY A 640 43.02 7.58 -24.87
CA GLY A 640 43.95 7.62 -25.98
C GLY A 640 43.38 8.58 -27.02
N GLY A 641 43.97 9.78 -27.11
CA GLY A 641 43.53 10.80 -28.03
C GLY A 641 43.68 10.34 -29.48
N GLN A 642 42.60 10.50 -30.24
CA GLN A 642 42.64 10.80 -31.65
C GLN A 642 41.28 11.42 -32.00
N GLU A 643 41.30 12.71 -32.32
CA GLU A 643 40.20 13.39 -33.00
C GLU A 643 39.90 12.63 -34.30
N ALA A 644 38.80 11.87 -34.30
CA ALA A 644 38.20 11.39 -35.52
C ALA A 644 37.24 12.48 -36.03
N SER A 645 37.62 13.02 -37.18
CA SER A 645 36.89 13.90 -38.10
C SER A 645 35.38 14.05 -37.86
N ARG A 646 34.99 15.27 -37.49
CA ARG A 646 33.65 15.82 -37.66
C ARG A 646 33.36 15.98 -39.16
N ASP A 647 32.89 14.91 -39.81
CA ASP A 647 32.17 14.99 -41.08
C ASP A 647 31.16 13.83 -41.14
N MET A 648 30.02 14.02 -40.48
CA MET A 648 28.78 13.34 -40.86
C MET A 648 27.76 14.41 -41.21
N GLN A 649 27.30 14.33 -42.45
CA GLN A 649 26.38 15.22 -43.12
C GLN A 649 25.16 15.54 -42.27
N LYS A 650 24.89 16.84 -42.14
CA LYS A 650 23.66 17.43 -41.63
C LYS A 650 22.56 17.32 -42.69
N ASP A 651 21.90 16.18 -42.80
CA ASP A 651 20.68 16.07 -43.60
C ASP A 651 19.55 15.49 -42.75
N GLY A 652 18.75 16.38 -42.16
CA GLY A 652 17.61 16.01 -41.34
C GLY A 652 16.46 15.30 -42.06
N GLU A 653 16.58 15.11 -43.38
CA GLU A 653 15.67 14.30 -44.18
C GLU A 653 15.77 12.79 -43.85
N ASN A 654 16.91 12.30 -43.37
CA ASN A 654 17.15 10.86 -43.21
C ASN A 654 16.39 10.23 -42.02
N VAL A 655 16.18 10.98 -40.92
CA VAL A 655 15.56 10.46 -39.69
C VAL A 655 14.04 10.28 -39.85
N TRP A 656 13.38 11.17 -40.59
CA TRP A 656 11.95 11.07 -40.87
C TRP A 656 11.62 9.99 -41.92
N GLU A 657 12.53 9.73 -42.86
CA GLU A 657 12.40 8.58 -43.77
C GLU A 657 12.57 7.23 -43.04
N GLU A 658 13.49 7.14 -42.08
CA GLU A 658 13.60 5.96 -41.22
C GLU A 658 12.31 5.71 -40.41
N LEU A 659 11.64 6.77 -39.96
CA LEU A 659 10.31 6.64 -39.34
C LEU A 659 9.27 6.10 -40.34
N ARG A 660 9.23 6.63 -41.57
CA ARG A 660 8.32 6.14 -42.62
C ARG A 660 8.56 4.66 -42.93
N HIS A 661 9.81 4.25 -43.14
CA HIS A 661 10.16 2.84 -43.36
C HIS A 661 9.68 1.93 -42.22
N ARG A 662 9.77 2.38 -40.97
CA ARG A 662 9.26 1.62 -39.82
C ARG A 662 7.74 1.52 -39.80
N LEU A 663 7.03 2.57 -40.19
CA LEU A 663 5.57 2.54 -40.28
C LEU A 663 5.12 1.64 -41.44
N GLU A 664 5.80 1.66 -42.58
CA GLU A 664 5.55 0.70 -43.67
C GLU A 664 5.83 -0.75 -43.24
N ALA A 665 6.88 -0.99 -42.45
CA ALA A 665 7.12 -2.32 -41.87
C ALA A 665 5.97 -2.79 -40.95
N LEU A 666 5.26 -1.88 -40.27
CA LEU A 666 4.06 -2.22 -39.51
C LEU A 666 2.88 -2.59 -40.42
N ARG A 667 2.71 -1.87 -41.54
CA ARG A 667 1.70 -2.16 -42.56
C ARG A 667 1.81 -3.58 -43.10
N ASP A 668 3.02 -4.01 -43.42
CA ASP A 668 3.26 -5.33 -43.98
C ASP A 668 3.01 -6.45 -42.98
N ARG A 669 3.15 -6.13 -41.69
CA ARG A 669 2.89 -7.04 -40.57
C ARG A 669 1.44 -7.00 -40.08
N LEU A 670 0.54 -6.24 -40.70
CA LEU A 670 -0.89 -6.23 -40.34
C LEU A 670 -1.56 -7.60 -40.52
N ASN A 671 -0.99 -8.54 -41.27
CA ASN A 671 -1.53 -9.90 -41.33
C ASN A 671 -1.28 -10.70 -40.03
N ASP A 672 -0.32 -10.29 -39.19
CA ASP A 672 -0.10 -10.85 -37.86
C ASP A 672 -1.03 -10.18 -36.85
N ASP A 673 -2.00 -10.94 -36.32
CA ASP A 673 -2.98 -10.44 -35.34
C ASP A 673 -2.32 -9.85 -34.08
N LYS A 674 -1.11 -10.30 -33.71
CA LYS A 674 -0.38 -9.71 -32.57
C LYS A 674 0.03 -8.27 -32.81
N VAL A 675 0.31 -7.91 -34.06
CA VAL A 675 0.68 -6.56 -34.50
C VAL A 675 -0.58 -5.77 -34.83
N ALA A 676 -1.48 -6.35 -35.63
CA ALA A 676 -2.69 -5.69 -36.09
C ALA A 676 -3.56 -5.16 -34.95
N ARG A 677 -3.72 -5.96 -33.88
CA ARG A 677 -4.49 -5.57 -32.70
C ARG A 677 -4.02 -4.27 -32.07
N LYS A 678 -2.71 -3.99 -32.18
CA LYS A 678 -2.08 -2.80 -31.60
C LYS A 678 -2.00 -1.60 -32.51
N VAL A 679 -2.35 -1.78 -33.78
CA VAL A 679 -2.12 -0.80 -34.84
C VAL A 679 -3.42 -0.28 -35.42
N VAL A 680 -4.44 -1.14 -35.56
CA VAL A 680 -5.71 -0.80 -36.21
C VAL A 680 -6.42 0.35 -35.50
N ALA A 681 -6.60 0.30 -34.18
CA ALA A 681 -7.30 1.36 -33.45
C ALA A 681 -6.58 2.72 -33.50
N PRO A 682 -5.25 2.83 -33.24
CA PRO A 682 -4.51 4.07 -33.44
C PRO A 682 -4.56 4.61 -34.88
N ALA A 683 -4.48 3.72 -35.89
CA ALA A 683 -4.57 4.11 -37.29
C ALA A 683 -5.94 4.73 -37.62
N LEU A 684 -7.03 4.11 -37.15
CA LEU A 684 -8.39 4.64 -37.32
C LEU A 684 -8.57 6.00 -36.63
N LEU A 685 -7.97 6.21 -35.46
CA LEU A 685 -8.00 7.50 -34.76
C LEU A 685 -7.25 8.61 -35.50
N LEU A 686 -6.15 8.28 -36.20
CA LEU A 686 -5.46 9.23 -37.08
C LEU A 686 -6.28 9.54 -38.33
N ILE A 687 -6.86 8.52 -38.97
CA ILE A 687 -7.78 8.71 -40.12
C ILE A 687 -8.95 9.62 -39.70
N GLN A 688 -9.50 9.43 -38.50
CA GLN A 688 -10.53 10.29 -37.94
C GLN A 688 -10.06 11.75 -37.84
N ALA A 689 -8.91 11.98 -37.19
CA ALA A 689 -8.41 13.33 -36.97
C ALA A 689 -8.11 14.07 -38.29
N GLU A 690 -7.63 13.36 -39.32
CA GLU A 690 -7.33 13.96 -40.62
C GLU A 690 -8.58 14.17 -41.49
N ARG A 691 -9.55 13.25 -41.50
CA ARG A 691 -10.75 13.37 -42.34
C ARG A 691 -11.83 14.26 -41.74
N LEU A 692 -12.02 14.18 -40.43
CA LEU A 692 -13.17 14.78 -39.74
C LEU A 692 -12.77 15.94 -38.82
N GLY A 693 -11.47 16.13 -38.56
CA GLY A 693 -10.97 17.08 -37.58
C GLY A 693 -11.24 16.64 -36.13
N VAL A 694 -11.00 17.56 -35.19
CA VAL A 694 -11.28 17.34 -33.76
C VAL A 694 -12.48 18.19 -33.35
N ASN A 695 -13.56 17.52 -32.96
CA ASN A 695 -14.82 18.07 -32.46
C ASN A 695 -15.42 17.15 -31.38
N GLU A 696 -16.55 17.57 -30.78
CA GLU A 696 -17.24 16.82 -29.71
C GLU A 696 -17.48 15.34 -30.08
N THR A 697 -17.96 15.04 -31.28
CA THR A 697 -18.24 13.67 -31.72
C THR A 697 -16.97 12.83 -31.84
N THR A 698 -15.91 13.37 -32.45
CA THR A 698 -14.63 12.66 -32.59
C THR A 698 -13.93 12.44 -31.24
N LEU A 699 -14.06 13.39 -30.29
CA LEU A 699 -13.53 13.25 -28.93
C LEU A 699 -14.23 12.13 -28.14
N ARG A 700 -15.54 11.92 -28.37
CA ARG A 700 -16.27 10.79 -27.79
C ARG A 700 -15.69 9.44 -28.22
N TYR A 701 -15.48 9.25 -29.52
CA TYR A 701 -14.86 8.01 -30.04
C TYR A 701 -13.41 7.87 -29.59
N PHE A 702 -12.64 8.96 -29.59
CA PHE A 702 -11.27 8.96 -29.07
C PHE A 702 -11.22 8.53 -27.59
N GLY A 703 -12.09 9.10 -26.74
CA GLY A 703 -12.17 8.74 -25.33
C GLY A 703 -12.60 7.29 -25.10
N ALA A 704 -13.52 6.75 -25.91
CA ALA A 704 -13.93 5.36 -25.86
C ALA A 704 -12.82 4.38 -26.28
N VAL A 705 -12.05 4.70 -27.32
CA VAL A 705 -10.91 3.86 -27.75
C VAL A 705 -9.79 3.91 -26.73
N VAL A 706 -9.44 5.10 -26.26
CA VAL A 706 -8.37 5.28 -25.26
C VAL A 706 -8.73 4.65 -23.92
N SER A 707 -10.01 4.60 -23.54
CA SER A 707 -10.40 3.96 -22.27
C SER A 707 -9.97 2.50 -22.22
N GLY A 708 -10.18 1.73 -23.29
CA GLY A 708 -9.75 0.32 -23.33
C GLY A 708 -8.21 0.14 -23.29
N ALA A 709 -7.46 1.10 -23.85
CA ALA A 709 -6.00 1.11 -23.75
C ALA A 709 -5.52 1.45 -22.33
N ILE A 710 -6.16 2.42 -21.66
CA ILE A 710 -5.86 2.77 -20.26
C ILE A 710 -6.27 1.66 -19.31
N ASP A 711 -7.48 1.10 -19.48
CA ASP A 711 -8.07 0.09 -18.62
C ASP A 711 -7.33 -1.24 -18.67
N GLY A 712 -6.73 -1.59 -19.81
CA GLY A 712 -5.83 -2.72 -19.94
C GLY A 712 -4.45 -2.47 -19.31
N ASP A 713 -3.44 -2.19 -20.15
CA ASP A 713 -2.03 -2.12 -19.75
C ASP A 713 -1.54 -0.71 -19.39
N GLY A 714 -2.41 0.30 -19.49
CA GLY A 714 -2.15 1.66 -19.04
C GLY A 714 -2.32 1.89 -17.54
N TYR A 715 -2.00 3.09 -17.08
CA TYR A 715 -2.20 3.53 -15.70
C TYR A 715 -2.56 5.02 -15.62
N VAL A 716 -3.20 5.41 -14.52
CA VAL A 716 -3.54 6.80 -14.18
C VAL A 716 -3.10 7.06 -12.75
N SER A 717 -2.43 8.18 -12.51
CA SER A 717 -2.08 8.65 -11.17
C SER A 717 -2.42 10.12 -11.03
N ALA A 718 -3.38 10.44 -10.16
CA ALA A 718 -3.71 11.83 -9.86
C ALA A 718 -2.57 12.51 -9.09
N ALA A 719 -1.88 11.77 -8.21
CA ALA A 719 -0.77 12.27 -7.40
C ALA A 719 0.43 12.69 -8.26
N MET A 720 0.86 11.82 -9.19
CA MET A 720 1.95 12.13 -10.13
C MET A 720 1.49 13.05 -11.26
N ARG A 721 0.17 13.23 -11.43
CA ARG A 721 -0.46 13.91 -12.56
C ARG A 721 -0.02 13.30 -13.90
N VAL A 722 -0.09 11.98 -14.00
CA VAL A 722 0.38 11.21 -15.15
C VAL A 722 -0.69 10.22 -15.62
N VAL A 723 -0.83 10.12 -16.94
CA VAL A 723 -1.50 9.00 -17.62
C VAL A 723 -0.48 8.31 -18.50
N GLY A 724 -0.30 7.01 -18.34
CA GLY A 724 0.64 6.22 -19.13
C GLY A 724 -0.04 5.12 -19.94
N LEU A 725 0.35 4.97 -21.19
CA LEU A 725 0.00 3.84 -22.05
C LEU A 725 1.23 2.96 -22.25
N THR A 726 1.07 1.65 -22.13
CA THR A 726 2.16 0.72 -22.42
C THR A 726 2.09 0.32 -23.89
N SER A 727 3.20 0.43 -24.62
CA SER A 727 3.24 0.14 -26.04
C SER A 727 4.43 -0.77 -26.33
N GLY A 728 4.15 -2.01 -26.70
CA GLY A 728 5.18 -3.05 -26.82
C GLY A 728 6.33 -2.67 -27.75
N GLU A 729 6.01 -2.26 -28.98
CA GLU A 729 7.00 -1.90 -30.00
C GLU A 729 7.12 -0.39 -30.20
N ARG A 730 8.34 0.06 -30.56
CA ARG A 730 8.68 1.48 -30.77
C ARG A 730 7.75 2.18 -31.76
N GLY A 731 7.47 1.54 -32.89
CA GLY A 731 6.63 2.13 -33.95
C GLY A 731 5.19 2.37 -33.48
N ILE A 732 4.65 1.45 -32.68
CA ILE A 732 3.31 1.56 -32.08
C ILE A 732 3.29 2.70 -31.05
N ALA A 733 4.36 2.86 -30.26
CA ALA A 733 4.45 3.95 -29.28
C ALA A 733 4.49 5.34 -29.95
N LEU A 734 5.18 5.45 -31.09
CA LEU A 734 5.21 6.67 -31.89
C LEU A 734 3.88 6.94 -32.58
N LEU A 735 3.17 5.89 -33.02
CA LEU A 735 1.81 5.98 -33.55
C LEU A 735 0.85 6.53 -32.50
N TRP A 736 0.88 6.00 -31.27
CA TRP A 736 0.10 6.54 -30.14
C TRP A 736 0.49 7.97 -29.77
N ARG A 737 1.79 8.33 -29.78
CA ARG A 737 2.21 9.73 -29.59
C ARG A 737 1.64 10.65 -30.66
N ALA A 738 1.59 10.20 -31.91
CA ALA A 738 1.00 10.97 -33.01
C ALA A 738 -0.52 11.11 -32.87
N VAL A 739 -1.23 10.05 -32.45
CA VAL A 739 -2.65 10.10 -32.10
C VAL A 739 -2.89 11.16 -31.03
N LEU A 740 -2.20 11.08 -29.89
CA LEU A 740 -2.36 12.04 -28.79
C LEU A 740 -2.12 13.48 -29.26
N ALA A 741 -1.06 13.71 -30.04
CA ALA A 741 -0.77 15.00 -30.63
C ALA A 741 -1.87 15.49 -31.60
N ALA A 742 -2.51 14.59 -32.35
CA ALA A 742 -3.63 14.94 -33.23
C ALA A 742 -4.85 15.46 -32.45
N TYR A 743 -5.07 14.96 -31.23
CA TYR A 743 -6.11 15.45 -30.30
C TYR A 743 -5.63 16.57 -29.36
N GLY A 744 -4.44 17.13 -29.62
CA GLY A 744 -3.88 18.25 -28.85
C GLY A 744 -3.46 17.87 -27.43
N ILE A 745 -2.93 16.65 -27.25
CA ILE A 745 -2.41 16.12 -25.99
C ILE A 745 -0.92 15.83 -26.19
N GLU A 746 -0.04 16.51 -25.44
CA GLU A 746 1.39 16.28 -25.52
C GLU A 746 1.80 15.03 -24.73
N ALA A 747 2.63 14.18 -25.35
CA ALA A 747 3.08 12.93 -24.75
C ALA A 747 4.56 12.67 -25.03
N LYS A 748 5.24 12.06 -24.06
CA LYS A 748 6.63 11.61 -24.16
C LYS A 748 6.69 10.10 -24.36
N VAL A 749 7.50 9.67 -25.32
CA VAL A 749 7.80 8.24 -25.50
C VAL A 749 9.11 7.94 -24.76
N ARG A 750 9.09 6.96 -23.87
CA ARG A 750 10.29 6.45 -23.23
C ARG A 750 10.38 4.94 -23.36
N ARG A 751 11.60 4.41 -23.29
CA ARG A 751 11.84 2.97 -23.29
C ARG A 751 12.03 2.48 -21.86
N VAL A 752 11.30 1.44 -21.47
CA VAL A 752 11.45 0.74 -20.19
C VAL A 752 11.73 -0.73 -20.53
N ARG A 753 12.94 -1.23 -20.23
CA ARG A 753 13.41 -2.56 -20.67
C ARG A 753 13.31 -2.74 -22.21
N SER A 754 12.52 -3.74 -22.64
CA SER A 754 12.23 -4.08 -24.04
C SER A 754 10.94 -3.44 -24.55
N THR A 755 10.16 -2.75 -23.70
CA THR A 755 8.88 -2.14 -24.06
C THR A 755 8.98 -0.62 -24.10
N PHE A 756 8.09 0.02 -24.86
CA PHE A 756 7.97 1.47 -24.91
C PHE A 756 6.75 1.90 -24.08
N GLN A 757 6.80 3.09 -23.51
CA GLN A 757 5.68 3.69 -22.80
C GLN A 757 5.43 5.08 -23.38
N VAL A 758 4.16 5.44 -23.49
CA VAL A 758 3.70 6.78 -23.88
C VAL A 758 3.16 7.44 -22.62
N ILE A 759 3.80 8.51 -22.18
CA ILE A 759 3.51 9.18 -20.91
C ILE A 759 3.00 10.58 -21.18
N VAL A 760 1.81 10.85 -20.67
CA VAL A 760 1.16 12.16 -20.65
C VAL A 760 1.28 12.71 -19.24
N SER A 761 1.62 13.98 -19.08
CA SER A 761 1.86 14.60 -17.77
C SER A 761 1.18 15.97 -17.65
N GLY A 762 0.95 16.43 -16.41
CA GLY A 762 0.50 17.80 -16.15
C GLY A 762 -0.93 18.08 -16.60
N GLY A 763 -1.16 19.20 -17.29
CA GLY A 763 -2.49 19.62 -17.76
C GLY A 763 -3.05 18.70 -18.86
N ASP A 764 -2.19 18.17 -19.73
CA ASP A 764 -2.57 17.20 -20.75
C ASP A 764 -2.99 15.85 -20.15
N ALA A 765 -2.37 15.44 -19.04
CA ALA A 765 -2.78 14.24 -18.32
C ALA A 765 -4.18 14.42 -17.71
N ALA A 766 -4.46 15.61 -17.16
CA ALA A 766 -5.80 15.95 -16.68
C ALA A 766 -6.83 15.94 -17.82
N ARG A 767 -6.47 16.46 -19.00
CA ARG A 767 -7.33 16.43 -20.19
C ARG A 767 -7.63 15.01 -20.66
N LEU A 768 -6.60 14.15 -20.74
CA LEU A 768 -6.78 12.75 -21.13
C LEU A 768 -7.61 11.97 -20.09
N ALA A 769 -7.35 12.18 -18.80
CA ALA A 769 -8.10 11.58 -17.70
C ALA A 769 -9.59 11.99 -17.72
N ARG A 770 -9.91 13.24 -18.07
CA ARG A 770 -11.30 13.69 -18.26
C ARG A 770 -11.99 12.96 -19.41
N LEU A 771 -11.35 12.90 -20.58
CA LEU A 771 -11.93 12.22 -21.76
C LEU A 771 -12.19 10.75 -21.46
N TYR A 772 -11.25 10.10 -20.78
CA TYR A 772 -11.41 8.74 -20.27
C TYR A 772 -12.59 8.64 -19.29
N PHE A 773 -12.70 9.53 -18.30
CA PHE A 773 -13.81 9.51 -17.35
C PHE A 773 -15.18 9.78 -18.00
N LEU A 774 -15.27 10.71 -18.95
CA LEU A 774 -16.52 11.13 -19.57
C LEU A 774 -17.03 10.12 -20.62
N HIS A 775 -16.14 9.54 -21.41
CA HIS A 775 -16.50 8.71 -22.56
C HIS A 775 -16.16 7.23 -22.40
N GLY A 776 -15.36 6.87 -21.38
CA GLY A 776 -15.08 5.49 -21.01
C GLY A 776 -16.26 4.75 -20.34
N PRO A 777 -16.04 3.50 -19.91
CA PRO A 777 -16.98 2.72 -19.11
C PRO A 777 -17.46 3.44 -17.84
N PRO A 778 -18.63 3.10 -17.28
CA PRO A 778 -19.16 3.73 -16.07
C PRO A 778 -18.40 3.28 -14.81
N LEU A 779 -18.26 4.19 -13.84
CA LEU A 779 -17.77 3.85 -12.52
C LEU A 779 -18.85 3.08 -11.73
N LEU A 780 -18.50 1.87 -11.28
CA LEU A 780 -19.34 1.03 -10.42
C LEU A 780 -18.95 1.26 -8.95
N GLU A 781 -19.88 1.78 -8.13
CA GLU A 781 -19.62 2.19 -6.73
C GLU A 781 -20.25 1.24 -5.68
N ARG A 782 -20.83 0.11 -6.11
CA ARG A 782 -21.59 -0.79 -5.22
C ARG A 782 -20.75 -1.81 -4.44
N ASP A 783 -19.71 -2.35 -5.07
CA ASP A 783 -18.78 -3.33 -4.48
C ASP A 783 -17.36 -2.84 -4.78
N ASP A 784 -16.51 -2.71 -3.75
CA ASP A 784 -15.13 -2.24 -3.91
C ASP A 784 -14.33 -3.11 -4.90
N ARG A 785 -14.69 -4.40 -5.06
CA ARG A 785 -14.04 -5.30 -6.05
C ARG A 785 -14.41 -4.98 -7.50
N LEU A 786 -15.55 -4.33 -7.70
CA LEU A 786 -16.03 -3.84 -9.00
C LEU A 786 -15.61 -2.38 -9.25
N LYS A 787 -14.94 -1.74 -8.29
CA LYS A 787 -14.46 -0.37 -8.44
C LYS A 787 -13.24 -0.35 -9.36
N ASN A 788 -13.35 0.36 -10.47
CA ASN A 788 -12.20 0.67 -11.32
C ASN A 788 -11.39 1.81 -10.68
N HIS A 789 -10.25 1.46 -10.06
CA HIS A 789 -9.36 2.42 -9.43
C HIS A 789 -8.72 3.40 -10.44
N LYS A 790 -8.44 2.96 -11.68
CA LYS A 790 -7.89 3.84 -12.73
C LYS A 790 -8.88 4.94 -13.09
N LEU A 791 -10.16 4.58 -13.18
CA LEU A 791 -11.25 5.53 -13.46
C LEU A 791 -11.50 6.48 -12.27
N ASP A 792 -11.36 5.99 -11.03
CA ASP A 792 -11.42 6.81 -9.81
C ASP A 792 -10.26 7.83 -9.75
N GLU A 793 -9.04 7.40 -10.08
CA GLU A 793 -7.87 8.28 -10.21
C GLU A 793 -8.05 9.28 -11.36
N ALA A 794 -8.61 8.86 -12.49
CA ALA A 794 -8.92 9.74 -13.61
C ALA A 794 -9.94 10.81 -13.26
N MET A 795 -10.97 10.46 -12.47
CA MET A 795 -11.93 11.43 -11.94
C MET A 795 -11.24 12.49 -11.09
N LYS A 796 -10.33 12.09 -10.18
CA LYS A 796 -9.58 13.01 -9.30
C LYS A 796 -8.64 13.90 -10.10
N LEU A 797 -7.92 13.35 -11.07
CA LEU A 797 -7.00 14.10 -11.93
C LEU A 797 -7.75 15.04 -12.88
N GLY A 798 -8.94 14.63 -13.33
CA GLY A 798 -9.73 15.33 -14.33
C GLY A 798 -10.48 16.56 -13.83
N VAL A 799 -10.47 16.88 -12.54
CA VAL A 799 -11.24 18.01 -11.97
C VAL A 799 -10.83 19.38 -12.54
N GLU A 800 -9.54 19.57 -12.86
CA GLU A 800 -9.01 20.86 -13.31
C GLU A 800 -9.53 21.25 -14.71
N GLY A 801 -10.13 22.44 -14.89
CA GLY A 801 -10.53 22.93 -16.22
C GLY A 801 -12.02 22.80 -16.58
N LEU A 802 -12.87 22.45 -15.61
CA LEU A 802 -14.32 22.61 -15.73
C LEU A 802 -14.70 24.09 -15.66
N SER A 803 -15.55 24.53 -16.59
CA SER A 803 -16.13 25.87 -16.57
C SER A 803 -17.62 25.77 -16.22
N VAL A 804 -18.02 26.49 -15.17
CA VAL A 804 -19.42 26.57 -14.71
C VAL A 804 -19.89 28.01 -14.87
N SER A 805 -21.00 28.18 -15.58
CA SER A 805 -21.64 29.48 -15.83
C SER A 805 -23.15 29.34 -15.76
N TRP A 806 -23.87 30.45 -15.71
CA TRP A 806 -25.34 30.43 -15.72
C TRP A 806 -25.91 31.63 -16.48
N GLU A 807 -27.07 31.46 -17.08
CA GLU A 807 -27.77 32.46 -17.88
C GLU A 807 -29.29 32.33 -17.71
N GLY A 808 -30.04 33.36 -18.11
CA GLY A 808 -31.49 33.26 -18.33
C GLY A 808 -32.31 32.97 -17.06
N LEU A 809 -32.40 33.94 -16.16
CA LEU A 809 -33.34 33.88 -15.04
C LEU A 809 -34.78 34.03 -15.55
N ARG A 810 -35.65 33.06 -15.23
CA ARG A 810 -36.99 32.94 -15.82
C ARG A 810 -38.05 32.72 -14.73
N ARG A 811 -39.18 33.42 -14.89
CA ARG A 811 -40.38 33.30 -14.05
C ARG A 811 -41.62 33.30 -14.97
N ARG A 812 -42.50 32.29 -14.85
CA ARG A 812 -43.68 32.16 -15.74
C ARG A 812 -44.87 33.07 -15.39
N ALA A 813 -45.00 33.43 -14.11
CA ALA A 813 -46.05 34.30 -13.58
C ALA A 813 -45.62 34.88 -12.22
N GLU A 814 -46.25 35.95 -11.78
CA GLU A 814 -46.11 36.47 -10.42
C GLU A 814 -46.55 35.37 -9.42
N GLY A 815 -45.65 34.99 -8.50
CA GLY A 815 -45.81 33.82 -7.61
C GLY A 815 -45.40 32.44 -8.18
N GLY A 816 -44.98 32.35 -9.45
CA GLY A 816 -44.65 31.09 -10.13
C GLY A 816 -43.23 30.54 -9.92
N LEU A 817 -42.98 29.30 -10.38
CA LEU A 817 -41.68 28.60 -10.38
C LEU A 817 -40.58 29.46 -11.01
N VAL A 818 -39.53 29.76 -10.24
CA VAL A 818 -38.32 30.45 -10.71
C VAL A 818 -37.32 29.41 -11.22
N ALA A 819 -36.71 29.68 -12.37
CA ALA A 819 -35.71 28.81 -12.96
C ALA A 819 -34.52 29.59 -13.54
N ALA A 820 -33.36 28.93 -13.61
CA ALA A 820 -32.15 29.44 -14.25
C ALA A 820 -31.47 28.33 -15.07
N ASP A 821 -30.77 28.72 -16.14
CA ASP A 821 -29.95 27.78 -16.91
C ASP A 821 -28.52 27.77 -16.39
N LEU A 822 -28.12 26.66 -15.79
CA LEU A 822 -26.74 26.41 -15.40
C LEU A 822 -26.04 25.64 -16.52
N THR A 823 -24.95 26.18 -17.06
CA THR A 823 -24.11 25.49 -18.03
C THR A 823 -22.85 24.98 -17.36
N ILE A 824 -22.64 23.67 -17.39
CA ILE A 824 -21.35 23.04 -17.07
C ILE A 824 -20.71 22.66 -18.39
N SER A 825 -19.47 23.09 -18.58
CA SER A 825 -18.72 22.89 -19.82
C SER A 825 -17.32 22.36 -19.55
N GLU A 826 -16.89 21.48 -20.45
CA GLU A 826 -15.55 20.94 -20.55
C GLU A 826 -15.14 21.06 -22.01
N SER A 827 -14.11 21.87 -22.30
CA SER A 827 -13.65 22.13 -23.67
C SER A 827 -14.84 22.44 -24.62
N ASP A 828 -15.18 21.52 -25.54
CA ASP A 828 -16.27 21.65 -26.51
C ASP A 828 -17.59 20.99 -26.06
N THR A 829 -17.58 20.19 -24.99
CA THR A 829 -18.79 19.55 -24.44
C THR A 829 -19.50 20.50 -23.49
N LYS A 830 -20.74 20.89 -23.81
CA LYS A 830 -21.54 21.82 -23.00
C LYS A 830 -22.91 21.23 -22.67
N ILE A 831 -23.22 21.13 -21.38
CA ILE A 831 -24.53 20.66 -20.91
C ILE A 831 -25.22 21.76 -20.10
N LYS A 832 -26.45 22.09 -20.53
CA LYS A 832 -27.33 23.05 -19.86
C LYS A 832 -28.29 22.29 -18.94
N TYR A 833 -28.28 22.64 -17.66
CA TYR A 833 -29.12 22.11 -16.59
C TYR A 833 -30.11 23.17 -16.15
N ASN A 834 -31.33 22.76 -15.80
CA ASN A 834 -32.31 23.68 -15.22
C ASN A 834 -32.15 23.67 -13.69
N VAL A 835 -31.92 24.83 -13.10
CA VAL A 835 -31.94 25.03 -11.64
C VAL A 835 -33.29 25.64 -11.29
N TYR A 836 -34.06 24.95 -10.45
CA TYR A 836 -35.37 25.41 -9.99
C TYR A 836 -35.27 25.94 -8.56
N LEU A 837 -35.88 27.10 -8.33
CA LEU A 837 -35.95 27.78 -7.04
C LEU A 837 -37.43 28.01 -6.71
N TRP A 838 -38.00 27.17 -5.84
CA TRP A 838 -39.40 27.32 -5.41
C TRP A 838 -39.57 26.91 -3.95
N GLU A 839 -40.16 25.74 -3.65
CA GLU A 839 -40.18 25.17 -2.29
C GLU A 839 -38.84 24.57 -1.88
N GLU A 840 -38.10 24.03 -2.85
CA GLU A 840 -36.76 23.49 -2.69
C GLU A 840 -35.85 23.97 -3.84
N LEU A 841 -34.55 24.07 -3.57
CA LEU A 841 -33.54 24.31 -4.59
C LEU A 841 -33.05 22.96 -5.14
N PHE A 842 -33.34 22.69 -6.42
CA PHE A 842 -32.87 21.48 -7.09
C PHE A 842 -32.43 21.74 -8.53
N LEU A 843 -31.53 20.90 -9.00
CA LEU A 843 -31.03 20.87 -10.36
C LEU A 843 -31.61 19.68 -11.10
N GLN A 844 -32.07 19.90 -12.34
CA GLN A 844 -32.65 18.88 -13.19
C GLN A 844 -32.12 18.93 -14.62
N PHE A 845 -31.85 17.74 -15.17
CA PHE A 845 -31.61 17.51 -16.59
C PHE A 845 -32.49 16.35 -17.07
N GLN A 846 -33.10 16.47 -18.25
CA GLN A 846 -33.92 15.39 -18.83
C GLN A 846 -33.72 15.31 -20.34
N SER A 847 -33.72 14.10 -20.88
CA SER A 847 -33.57 13.82 -22.31
C SER A 847 -34.19 12.47 -22.66
N THR A 848 -34.60 12.29 -23.93
CA THR A 848 -34.94 10.98 -24.51
C THR A 848 -33.68 10.19 -24.90
N ASP A 849 -32.52 10.84 -24.92
CA ASP A 849 -31.22 10.20 -25.13
C ASP A 849 -30.60 9.88 -23.76
N ARG A 850 -30.58 8.60 -23.39
CA ARG A 850 -29.99 8.10 -22.13
C ARG A 850 -28.49 8.44 -22.03
N SER A 851 -27.74 8.28 -23.12
CA SER A 851 -26.29 8.53 -23.17
C SER A 851 -25.97 9.98 -22.85
N ARG A 852 -26.82 10.92 -23.34
CA ARG A 852 -26.71 12.34 -22.98
C ARG A 852 -27.02 12.61 -21.51
N VAL A 853 -27.95 11.88 -20.89
CA VAL A 853 -28.22 12.01 -19.45
C VAL A 853 -27.08 11.41 -18.61
N GLU A 854 -26.51 10.27 -18.99
CA GLU A 854 -25.34 9.70 -18.30
C GLU A 854 -24.13 10.66 -18.37
N LEU A 855 -23.87 11.26 -19.54
CA LEU A 855 -22.84 12.30 -19.68
C LEU A 855 -23.11 13.50 -18.75
N ALA A 856 -24.36 13.94 -18.65
CA ALA A 856 -24.77 14.99 -17.73
C ALA A 856 -24.55 14.60 -16.25
N ALA A 857 -24.73 13.33 -15.90
CA ALA A 857 -24.43 12.82 -14.56
C ALA A 857 -22.92 12.83 -14.27
N ARG A 858 -22.11 12.42 -15.25
CA ARG A 858 -20.64 12.38 -15.12
C ARG A 858 -20.02 13.77 -14.98
N LEU A 859 -20.51 14.77 -15.72
CA LEU A 859 -20.06 16.16 -15.53
C LEU A 859 -20.39 16.69 -14.14
N LEU A 860 -21.56 16.35 -13.58
CA LEU A 860 -21.88 16.70 -12.18
C LEU A 860 -20.94 16.01 -11.19
N ARG A 861 -20.57 14.74 -11.43
CA ARG A 861 -19.61 14.00 -10.59
C ARG A 861 -18.22 14.65 -10.63
N LEU A 862 -17.75 15.05 -11.80
CA LEU A 862 -16.51 15.84 -11.94
C LEU A 862 -16.59 17.19 -11.23
N ALA A 863 -17.79 17.74 -11.03
CA ALA A 863 -18.01 18.94 -10.22
C ALA A 863 -18.25 18.64 -8.73
N GLY A 864 -17.99 17.41 -8.27
CA GLY A 864 -18.13 16.99 -6.86
C GLY A 864 -19.56 16.64 -6.43
N VAL A 865 -20.49 16.46 -7.37
CA VAL A 865 -21.91 16.20 -7.10
C VAL A 865 -22.33 14.81 -7.56
N GLY A 866 -22.75 13.97 -6.60
CA GLY A 866 -23.28 12.63 -6.88
C GLY A 866 -24.64 12.68 -7.58
N ALA A 867 -24.66 12.36 -8.88
CA ALA A 867 -25.87 12.29 -9.69
C ALA A 867 -26.18 10.83 -10.12
N GLU A 868 -27.48 10.50 -10.08
CA GLU A 868 -28.03 9.20 -10.50
C GLU A 868 -29.01 9.43 -11.65
N VAL A 869 -28.88 8.63 -12.71
CA VAL A 869 -29.80 8.63 -13.86
C VAL A 869 -31.03 7.78 -13.52
N LYS A 870 -32.22 8.33 -13.74
CA LYS A 870 -33.51 7.66 -13.50
C LYS A 870 -34.34 7.65 -14.78
N LYS A 871 -35.03 6.55 -15.05
CA LYS A 871 -36.05 6.47 -16.12
C LYS A 871 -37.42 6.83 -15.55
N ARG A 872 -38.21 7.64 -16.26
CA ARG A 872 -39.63 7.84 -15.90
C ARG A 872 -40.41 6.55 -16.21
N LYS A 873 -41.38 6.23 -15.35
CA LYS A 873 -42.21 5.01 -15.51
C LYS A 873 -43.16 5.10 -16.70
N ASP A 874 -43.58 6.31 -17.06
CA ASP A 874 -44.73 6.54 -17.95
C ASP A 874 -44.33 7.15 -19.31
N ARG A 875 -43.02 7.39 -19.52
CA ARG A 875 -42.47 7.99 -20.75
C ARG A 875 -41.03 7.48 -20.96
N ASP A 876 -40.61 7.31 -22.21
CA ASP A 876 -39.21 7.05 -22.59
C ASP A 876 -38.34 8.31 -22.45
N VAL A 877 -38.26 8.81 -21.21
CA VAL A 877 -37.47 9.98 -20.83
C VAL A 877 -36.63 9.63 -19.60
N TRP A 878 -35.34 9.88 -19.71
CA TRP A 878 -34.36 9.75 -18.63
C TRP A 878 -34.11 11.12 -18.00
N TYR A 879 -33.85 11.15 -16.70
CA TYR A 879 -33.62 12.39 -15.99
C TYR A 879 -32.65 12.23 -14.82
N ILE A 880 -32.04 13.35 -14.44
CA ILE A 880 -31.27 13.56 -13.21
C ILE A 880 -32.02 14.59 -12.39
N ARG A 881 -32.12 14.35 -11.07
CA ARG A 881 -32.60 15.35 -10.11
C ARG A 881 -31.66 15.36 -8.90
N VAL A 882 -31.07 16.51 -8.62
CA VAL A 882 -30.14 16.72 -7.51
C VAL A 882 -30.67 17.81 -6.60
N THR A 883 -30.86 17.50 -5.31
CA THR A 883 -31.37 18.44 -4.30
C THR A 883 -30.25 19.31 -3.72
N THR A 884 -30.61 20.37 -2.99
CA THR A 884 -29.66 21.33 -2.37
C THR A 884 -28.57 20.66 -1.55
N ASP A 885 -28.93 19.65 -0.75
CA ASP A 885 -27.97 18.95 0.12
C ASP A 885 -26.88 18.23 -0.69
N ARG A 886 -27.21 17.68 -1.86
CA ARG A 886 -26.23 17.09 -2.78
C ARG A 886 -25.48 18.16 -3.59
N LEU A 887 -26.13 19.26 -3.97
CA LEU A 887 -25.45 20.37 -4.64
C LEU A 887 -24.39 21.03 -3.74
N ALA A 888 -24.63 21.05 -2.43
CA ALA A 888 -23.69 21.57 -1.45
C ALA A 888 -22.45 20.68 -1.23
N THR A 889 -22.43 19.44 -1.74
CA THR A 889 -21.19 18.61 -1.80
C THR A 889 -20.28 18.99 -2.95
N GLY A 890 -20.79 19.75 -3.92
CA GLY A 890 -20.05 20.16 -5.10
C GLY A 890 -18.81 21.00 -4.78
N TYR A 891 -17.89 21.04 -5.73
CA TYR A 891 -16.73 21.90 -5.65
C TYR A 891 -17.11 23.38 -5.61
N LYS A 892 -16.19 24.18 -5.07
CA LYS A 892 -16.45 25.58 -4.71
C LYS A 892 -16.93 26.39 -5.92
N GLU A 893 -16.40 26.14 -7.12
CA GLU A 893 -16.83 26.85 -8.34
C GLU A 893 -18.33 26.64 -8.61
N LEU A 894 -18.80 25.38 -8.60
CA LEU A 894 -20.20 25.06 -8.82
C LEU A 894 -21.11 25.68 -7.75
N ARG A 895 -20.72 25.56 -6.48
CA ARG A 895 -21.51 26.11 -5.36
C ARG A 895 -21.63 27.62 -5.42
N ASN A 896 -20.54 28.31 -5.75
CA ASN A 896 -20.53 29.77 -5.89
C ASN A 896 -21.46 30.24 -7.02
N VAL A 897 -21.48 29.53 -8.15
CA VAL A 897 -22.38 29.85 -9.26
C VAL A 897 -23.83 29.66 -8.86
N ILE A 898 -24.18 28.55 -8.21
CA ILE A 898 -25.56 28.31 -7.74
C ILE A 898 -25.96 29.32 -6.65
N ALA A 899 -25.05 29.66 -5.73
CA ALA A 899 -25.30 30.70 -4.72
C ALA A 899 -25.56 32.06 -5.37
N ASN A 900 -24.84 32.41 -6.45
CA ASN A 900 -25.08 33.63 -7.20
C ASN A 900 -26.48 33.65 -7.84
N ILE A 901 -26.95 32.53 -8.40
CA ILE A 901 -28.34 32.40 -8.90
C ILE A 901 -29.33 32.73 -7.79
N VAL A 902 -29.13 32.14 -6.59
CA VAL A 902 -30.02 32.37 -5.43
C VAL A 902 -29.98 33.83 -4.97
N ARG A 903 -28.81 34.47 -4.90
CA ARG A 903 -28.71 35.90 -4.56
C ARG A 903 -29.46 36.77 -5.55
N LYS A 904 -29.31 36.50 -6.86
CA LYS A 904 -30.02 37.22 -7.91
C LYS A 904 -31.53 37.04 -7.85
N THR A 905 -32.05 35.90 -7.37
CA THR A 905 -33.50 35.76 -7.19
C THR A 905 -34.04 36.53 -5.98
N VAL A 906 -33.23 36.69 -4.93
CA VAL A 906 -33.57 37.53 -3.77
C VAL A 906 -33.53 39.01 -4.13
N GLU A 907 -32.49 39.46 -4.87
CA GLU A 907 -32.38 40.85 -5.35
C GLU A 907 -33.59 41.31 -6.20
N ASN A 908 -34.27 40.36 -6.85
CA ASN A 908 -35.46 40.62 -7.66
C ASN A 908 -36.79 40.43 -6.90
N ASP A 909 -36.77 40.13 -5.60
CA ASP A 909 -37.95 39.79 -4.78
C ASP A 909 -38.75 38.58 -5.31
N TRP A 910 -38.08 37.62 -5.97
CA TRP A 910 -38.74 36.44 -6.54
C TRP A 910 -38.77 35.24 -5.59
N VAL A 911 -37.89 35.23 -4.58
CA VAL A 911 -37.78 34.19 -3.55
C VAL A 911 -37.67 34.86 -2.18
N ASP A 912 -38.39 34.34 -1.20
CA ASP A 912 -38.35 34.80 0.19
C ASP A 912 -36.92 34.75 0.77
N ALA A 913 -36.47 35.86 1.36
CA ALA A 913 -35.11 36.02 1.88
C ALA A 913 -34.79 35.02 3.01
N GLY A 914 -35.77 34.65 3.83
CA GLY A 914 -35.61 33.65 4.88
C GLY A 914 -35.35 32.25 4.32
N LYS A 915 -36.12 31.85 3.28
CA LYS A 915 -35.90 30.59 2.57
C LYS A 915 -34.56 30.56 1.83
N ALA A 916 -34.22 31.64 1.12
CA ALA A 916 -32.97 31.75 0.39
C ALA A 916 -31.74 31.72 1.31
N GLY A 917 -31.84 32.33 2.51
CA GLY A 917 -30.79 32.30 3.53
C GLY A 917 -30.35 30.88 3.88
N GLY A 918 -31.30 29.96 4.11
CA GLY A 918 -31.00 28.56 4.40
C GLY A 918 -30.35 27.78 3.25
N TRP A 919 -30.59 28.16 1.98
CA TRP A 919 -29.89 27.57 0.83
C TRP A 919 -28.49 28.17 0.65
N LEU A 920 -28.36 29.48 0.77
CA LEU A 920 -27.08 30.19 0.68
C LEU A 920 -26.11 29.71 1.75
N GLU A 921 -26.57 29.55 2.98
CA GLU A 921 -25.76 29.02 4.07
C GLU A 921 -25.15 27.66 3.71
N LYS A 922 -25.96 26.73 3.19
CA LYS A 922 -25.50 25.40 2.78
C LYS A 922 -24.51 25.44 1.61
N LEU A 923 -24.71 26.32 0.63
CA LEU A 923 -23.84 26.45 -0.55
C LEU A 923 -22.53 27.15 -0.23
N GLU A 924 -22.56 28.20 0.59
CA GLU A 924 -21.40 29.03 0.95
C GLU A 924 -20.52 28.35 2.01
N ARG A 925 -21.11 27.77 3.06
CA ARG A 925 -20.36 26.92 4.00
C ARG A 925 -19.87 25.65 3.30
N GLY A 926 -20.66 25.15 2.34
CA GLY A 926 -20.53 23.82 1.78
C GLY A 926 -20.99 22.77 2.78
N VAL A 927 -21.50 21.64 2.30
CA VAL A 927 -21.55 20.45 3.14
C VAL A 927 -20.13 19.91 3.19
N THR A 928 -19.32 20.36 4.15
CA THR A 928 -18.23 19.53 4.63
C THR A 928 -18.86 18.29 5.27
N LEU A 929 -19.19 17.30 4.44
CA LEU A 929 -18.80 15.94 4.79
C LEU A 929 -17.28 16.04 4.92
N MET A 930 -16.78 16.36 6.12
CA MET A 930 -15.39 16.06 6.44
C MET A 930 -15.19 14.61 6.02
N LYS A 931 -14.31 14.39 5.04
CA LYS A 931 -14.10 13.13 4.32
C LYS A 931 -14.41 11.94 5.23
N GLY A 932 -15.54 11.28 5.02
CA GLY A 932 -15.89 10.02 5.69
C GLY A 932 -17.03 10.04 6.73
N TRP A 933 -17.47 11.16 7.31
CA TRP A 933 -18.48 11.16 8.40
C TRP A 933 -19.93 11.31 7.92
N PRO A 934 -20.92 10.57 8.47
CA PRO A 934 -22.33 10.72 8.10
C PRO A 934 -22.98 11.94 8.77
N ARG A 935 -24.19 12.28 8.32
CA ARG A 935 -24.99 13.35 8.93
C ARG A 935 -25.67 12.87 10.21
N TYR A 936 -25.30 13.47 11.33
CA TYR A 936 -25.98 13.32 12.62
C TYR A 936 -27.11 14.33 12.77
N ASP A 937 -28.28 13.85 13.19
CA ASP A 937 -29.41 14.65 13.65
C ASP A 937 -29.18 15.03 15.12
N VAL A 938 -29.16 16.33 15.42
CA VAL A 938 -28.88 16.87 16.76
C VAL A 938 -30.01 17.83 17.12
N GLN A 939 -30.74 17.52 18.20
CA GLN A 939 -31.91 18.30 18.61
C GLN A 939 -32.17 18.14 20.12
N LEU A 940 -32.99 19.02 20.69
CA LEU A 940 -33.48 18.88 22.06
C LEU A 940 -34.80 18.11 22.08
N ALA A 941 -34.88 17.09 22.94
CA ALA A 941 -36.16 16.45 23.25
C ALA A 941 -37.06 17.41 24.04
N ARG A 942 -38.38 17.15 24.06
CA ARG A 942 -39.35 17.91 24.88
C ARG A 942 -39.00 17.94 26.38
N SER A 943 -38.16 17.02 26.85
CA SER A 943 -37.64 16.97 28.21
C SER A 943 -36.39 17.84 28.46
N GLY A 944 -35.88 18.56 27.45
CA GLY A 944 -34.64 19.35 27.52
C GLY A 944 -33.35 18.54 27.37
N ALA A 945 -33.43 17.24 27.06
CA ALA A 945 -32.27 16.38 26.84
C ALA A 945 -31.73 16.49 25.40
N LEU A 946 -30.41 16.57 25.24
CA LEU A 946 -29.77 16.55 23.93
C LEU A 946 -29.90 15.15 23.30
N VAL A 947 -30.42 15.10 22.07
CA VAL A 947 -30.55 13.88 21.28
C VAL A 947 -29.61 13.97 20.09
N VAL A 948 -28.65 13.06 20.00
CA VAL A 948 -27.75 12.90 18.86
C VAL A 948 -28.04 11.55 18.20
N ARG A 949 -28.44 11.55 16.93
CA ARG A 949 -28.87 10.33 16.22
C ARG A 949 -28.38 10.29 14.77
N PHE A 950 -27.82 9.17 14.35
CA PHE A 950 -27.66 8.82 12.94
C PHE A 950 -28.75 7.82 12.53
N GLY A 951 -29.41 8.03 11.39
CA GLY A 951 -30.47 7.13 10.90
C GLY A 951 -30.24 6.73 9.44
N SER A 952 -30.47 5.46 9.12
CA SER A 952 -30.35 4.94 7.76
C SER A 952 -31.29 3.75 7.53
N THR A 953 -31.81 3.64 6.30
CA THR A 953 -32.52 2.44 5.83
C THR A 953 -31.56 1.35 5.37
N ASP A 954 -30.28 1.68 5.16
CA ASP A 954 -29.23 0.73 4.79
C ASP A 954 -28.55 0.15 6.04
N ARG A 955 -28.58 -1.18 6.14
CA ARG A 955 -27.98 -1.93 7.24
C ARG A 955 -26.46 -1.75 7.30
N ASN A 956 -25.78 -1.69 6.15
CA ASN A 956 -24.33 -1.55 6.09
C ASN A 956 -23.88 -0.19 6.62
N SER A 957 -24.68 0.86 6.36
CA SER A 957 -24.43 2.19 6.91
C SER A 957 -24.54 2.22 8.44
N ILE A 958 -25.52 1.52 9.03
CA ILE A 958 -25.68 1.44 10.49
C ILE A 958 -24.52 0.64 11.12
N GLU A 959 -24.14 -0.48 10.51
CA GLU A 959 -23.01 -1.30 10.98
C GLU A 959 -21.68 -0.53 10.90
N ARG A 960 -21.46 0.20 9.79
CA ARG A 960 -20.26 1.02 9.60
C ARG A 960 -20.16 2.13 10.65
N GLU A 961 -21.27 2.78 10.97
CA GLU A 961 -21.24 3.86 11.99
C GLU A 961 -21.08 3.30 13.41
N LYS A 962 -21.69 2.14 13.71
CA LYS A 962 -21.42 1.41 14.94
C LYS A 962 -19.91 1.12 15.07
N GLN A 963 -19.31 0.51 14.06
CA GLN A 963 -17.89 0.16 14.06
C GLN A 963 -17.01 1.39 14.24
N ARG A 964 -17.39 2.54 13.66
CA ARG A 964 -16.67 3.80 13.83
C ARG A 964 -16.70 4.31 15.26
N LEU A 965 -17.85 4.28 15.93
CA LEU A 965 -17.96 4.67 17.34
C LEU A 965 -17.17 3.70 18.24
N GLU A 966 -17.17 2.41 17.93
CA GLU A 966 -16.35 1.41 18.63
C GLU A 966 -14.85 1.67 18.46
N ASN A 967 -14.39 1.96 17.24
CA ASN A 967 -12.99 2.29 16.96
C ASN A 967 -12.55 3.59 17.67
N MET A 968 -13.48 4.52 17.91
CA MET A 968 -13.25 5.72 18.73
C MET A 968 -13.17 5.41 20.23
N GLY A 969 -13.48 4.19 20.68
CA GLY A 969 -13.49 3.80 22.09
C GLY A 969 -14.83 4.06 22.81
N LEU A 970 -15.93 4.17 22.05
CA LEU A 970 -17.28 4.15 22.58
C LEU A 970 -17.83 2.70 22.57
N GLU A 971 -18.82 2.41 23.42
CA GLU A 971 -19.32 1.05 23.63
C GLU A 971 -20.83 1.04 23.45
N GLU A 972 -21.33 0.09 22.66
CA GLU A 972 -22.77 -0.12 22.46
C GLU A 972 -23.45 -0.52 23.79
N GLY A 973 -24.61 0.07 24.08
CA GLY A 973 -25.36 -0.11 25.32
C GLY A 973 -24.91 0.82 26.46
N LYS A 974 -23.72 1.43 26.38
CA LYS A 974 -23.21 2.37 27.39
C LYS A 974 -23.08 3.80 26.88
N HIS A 975 -22.48 3.97 25.71
CA HIS A 975 -22.18 5.27 25.11
C HIS A 975 -23.13 5.59 23.96
N PHE A 976 -23.61 4.56 23.26
CA PHE A 976 -24.60 4.68 22.20
C PHE A 976 -25.49 3.43 22.14
N SER A 977 -26.66 3.52 21.52
CA SER A 977 -27.53 2.37 21.24
C SER A 977 -27.79 2.22 19.75
N VAL A 978 -27.86 0.98 19.27
CA VAL A 978 -28.12 0.68 17.86
C VAL A 978 -29.46 -0.04 17.72
N LYS A 979 -30.19 0.35 16.68
CA LYS A 979 -31.36 -0.38 16.19
C LYS A 979 -31.16 -0.68 14.71
N MET A 980 -31.16 -1.95 14.36
CA MET A 980 -31.04 -2.36 12.96
C MET A 980 -32.31 -2.04 12.16
N PRO A 981 -32.19 -1.75 10.85
CA PRO A 981 -33.34 -1.57 9.97
C PRO A 981 -34.06 -2.92 9.74
N GLU A 982 -35.37 -2.95 9.94
CA GLU A 982 -36.22 -4.14 9.73
C GLU A 982 -37.52 -3.76 8.99
N GLY A 983 -37.94 -4.56 8.02
CA GLY A 983 -39.23 -4.40 7.33
C GLY A 983 -39.42 -3.05 6.62
N GLY A 984 -38.36 -2.49 6.02
CA GLY A 984 -38.39 -1.19 5.35
C GLY A 984 -38.38 0.03 6.28
N LYS A 985 -38.31 -0.18 7.61
CA LYS A 985 -38.15 0.89 8.60
C LYS A 985 -36.67 1.22 8.80
N ALA A 986 -36.35 2.52 8.90
CA ALA A 986 -34.98 2.96 9.14
C ALA A 986 -34.46 2.49 10.51
N GLY A 987 -33.23 1.98 10.50
CA GLY A 987 -32.44 1.76 11.70
C GLY A 987 -31.79 3.05 12.17
N TYR A 988 -31.22 3.04 13.38
CA TYR A 988 -30.51 4.20 13.91
C TYR A 988 -29.39 3.82 14.86
N VAL A 989 -28.42 4.72 14.99
CA VAL A 989 -27.43 4.79 16.06
C VAL A 989 -27.73 6.04 16.87
N LYS A 990 -28.06 5.88 18.15
CA LYS A 990 -28.37 6.99 19.07
C LYS A 990 -27.25 7.14 20.08
N ILE A 991 -26.62 8.31 20.11
CA ILE A 991 -25.53 8.61 21.05
C ILE A 991 -26.15 9.16 22.34
N LEU A 992 -25.72 8.59 23.47
CA LEU A 992 -26.18 8.95 24.80
C LEU A 992 -25.37 10.15 25.33
N LYS A 993 -25.86 10.82 26.38
CA LYS A 993 -25.16 11.95 27.00
C LYS A 993 -23.74 11.55 27.39
N GLU A 994 -23.61 10.41 28.06
CA GLU A 994 -22.35 9.83 28.52
C GLU A 994 -21.41 9.48 27.36
N GLY A 995 -21.97 9.14 26.18
CA GLY A 995 -21.18 8.90 24.98
C GLY A 995 -20.53 10.18 24.43
N LEU A 996 -21.26 11.29 24.45
CA LEU A 996 -20.72 12.58 24.02
C LEU A 996 -19.70 13.14 25.03
N GLU A 997 -19.93 12.98 26.34
CA GLU A 997 -18.95 13.31 27.38
C GLU A 997 -17.67 12.48 27.24
N ARG A 998 -17.83 11.18 26.97
CA ARG A 998 -16.70 10.27 26.75
C ARG A 998 -15.91 10.65 25.50
N ALA A 999 -16.57 10.96 24.40
CA ALA A 999 -15.91 11.45 23.19
C ALA A 999 -15.20 12.79 23.44
N ALA A 1000 -15.82 13.71 24.18
CA ALA A 1000 -15.20 14.97 24.58
C ALA A 1000 -13.96 14.77 25.44
N TRP A 1001 -13.99 13.83 26.38
CA TRP A 1001 -12.81 13.45 27.17
C TRP A 1001 -11.72 12.83 26.30
N LEU A 1002 -12.09 11.88 25.43
CA LEU A 1002 -11.16 11.18 24.54
C LEU A 1002 -10.48 12.16 23.57
N SER A 1003 -11.16 13.23 23.17
CA SER A 1003 -10.60 14.29 22.33
C SER A 1003 -9.42 15.05 22.96
N VAL A 1004 -9.26 14.99 24.28
CA VAL A 1004 -8.19 15.69 25.02
C VAL A 1004 -7.22 14.70 25.67
N TYR A 1005 -7.74 13.63 26.26
CA TYR A 1005 -6.99 12.71 27.12
C TYR A 1005 -6.95 11.26 26.61
N GLY A 1006 -7.46 10.99 25.39
CA GLY A 1006 -7.28 9.69 24.74
C GLY A 1006 -5.81 9.31 24.70
N LYS A 1007 -5.45 8.10 25.14
CA LYS A 1007 -4.04 7.65 25.19
C LYS A 1007 -3.44 7.42 23.80
N ASP A 1008 -4.33 7.17 22.83
CA ASP A 1008 -4.05 6.91 21.42
C ASP A 1008 -4.37 8.18 20.59
N GLU A 1009 -3.48 8.58 19.69
CA GLU A 1009 -3.60 9.81 18.89
C GLU A 1009 -4.67 9.71 17.80
N GLU A 1010 -4.85 8.54 17.16
CA GLU A 1010 -5.94 8.32 16.20
C GLU A 1010 -7.29 8.37 16.90
N GLN A 1011 -7.41 7.73 18.07
CA GLN A 1011 -8.61 7.80 18.91
C GLN A 1011 -8.92 9.24 19.33
N ARG A 1012 -7.90 9.99 19.73
CA ARG A 1012 -8.03 11.39 20.14
C ARG A 1012 -8.47 12.28 18.98
N SER A 1013 -7.87 12.11 17.80
CA SER A 1013 -8.24 12.84 16.58
C SER A 1013 -9.66 12.51 16.14
N LEU A 1014 -10.02 11.23 16.08
CA LEU A 1014 -11.38 10.78 15.73
C LEU A 1014 -12.43 11.32 16.69
N ALA A 1015 -12.14 11.32 18.00
CA ALA A 1015 -13.02 11.87 19.01
C ALA A 1015 -13.11 13.40 18.93
N ALA A 1016 -12.01 14.10 18.64
CA ALA A 1016 -11.99 15.53 18.44
C ALA A 1016 -12.80 15.96 17.21
N ASP A 1017 -12.63 15.26 16.09
CA ASP A 1017 -13.38 15.49 14.86
C ASP A 1017 -14.87 15.21 15.06
N PHE A 1018 -15.20 14.11 15.73
CA PHE A 1018 -16.58 13.78 16.07
C PHE A 1018 -17.25 14.85 16.95
N VAL A 1019 -16.60 15.29 18.03
CA VAL A 1019 -17.10 16.35 18.92
C VAL A 1019 -17.28 17.66 18.16
N LYS A 1020 -16.33 18.02 17.30
CA LYS A 1020 -16.41 19.20 16.45
C LYS A 1020 -17.62 19.13 15.51
N ILE A 1021 -17.87 17.98 14.90
CA ILE A 1021 -19.04 17.75 14.05
C ILE A 1021 -20.34 17.91 14.86
N ILE A 1022 -20.44 17.31 16.06
CA ILE A 1022 -21.66 17.42 16.88
C ILE A 1022 -21.92 18.85 17.34
N LEU A 1023 -20.89 19.60 17.76
CA LEU A 1023 -21.03 21.01 18.13
C LEU A 1023 -21.46 21.87 16.93
N GLN A 1024 -20.89 21.63 15.75
CA GLN A 1024 -21.31 22.29 14.52
C GLN A 1024 -22.79 21.98 14.19
N ARG A 1025 -23.24 20.74 14.35
CA ARG A 1025 -24.64 20.36 14.14
C ARG A 1025 -25.58 20.94 15.19
N ALA A 1026 -25.13 21.05 16.43
CA ALA A 1026 -25.90 21.69 17.50
C ALA A 1026 -26.09 23.19 17.23
N GLU A 1027 -25.07 23.85 16.68
CA GLU A 1027 -25.18 25.23 16.20
C GLU A 1027 -26.18 25.37 15.04
N GLU A 1028 -26.16 24.44 14.07
CA GLU A 1028 -27.16 24.38 12.98
C GLU A 1028 -28.60 24.14 13.47
N ALA A 1029 -28.77 23.53 14.66
CA ALA A 1029 -30.06 23.17 15.23
C ALA A 1029 -30.68 24.27 16.12
N GLY A 1030 -29.90 25.28 16.51
CA GLY A 1030 -30.33 26.43 17.31
C GLY A 1030 -29.51 26.65 18.58
N ASP A 1031 -29.51 27.91 19.07
CA ASP A 1031 -28.65 28.35 20.18
C ASP A 1031 -28.85 27.54 21.46
N ASP A 1032 -30.09 27.16 21.80
CA ASP A 1032 -30.40 26.34 22.97
C ASP A 1032 -29.77 24.93 22.86
N VAL A 1033 -29.77 24.35 21.64
CA VAL A 1033 -29.19 23.05 21.36
C VAL A 1033 -27.66 23.13 21.45
N ARG A 1034 -27.08 24.21 20.90
CA ARG A 1034 -25.64 24.50 20.97
C ARG A 1034 -25.17 24.65 22.41
N GLN A 1035 -25.85 25.47 23.23
CA GLN A 1035 -25.49 25.65 24.63
C GLN A 1035 -25.51 24.32 25.39
N LYS A 1036 -26.52 23.48 25.15
CA LYS A 1036 -26.62 22.18 25.80
C LYS A 1036 -25.49 21.22 25.36
N ALA A 1037 -25.15 21.21 24.08
CA ALA A 1037 -24.05 20.40 23.58
C ALA A 1037 -22.68 20.88 24.09
N GLU A 1038 -22.45 22.20 24.15
CA GLU A 1038 -21.24 22.81 24.71
C GLU A 1038 -21.09 22.50 26.19
N GLU A 1039 -22.18 22.54 26.97
CA GLU A 1039 -22.19 22.16 28.40
C GLU A 1039 -21.69 20.72 28.57
N ILE A 1040 -22.28 19.77 27.84
CA ILE A 1040 -21.92 18.34 27.89
C ILE A 1040 -20.45 18.12 27.47
N VAL A 1041 -20.00 18.78 26.40
CA VAL A 1041 -18.61 18.67 25.93
C VAL A 1041 -17.63 19.27 26.94
N LYS A 1042 -17.99 20.40 27.57
CA LYS A 1042 -17.16 21.05 28.60
C LYS A 1042 -17.06 20.19 29.85
N GLU A 1043 -18.16 19.54 30.27
CA GLU A 1043 -18.17 18.58 31.38
C GLU A 1043 -17.23 17.40 31.09
N GLY A 1044 -17.34 16.77 29.90
CA GLY A 1044 -16.48 15.66 29.51
C GLY A 1044 -14.99 16.03 29.42
N LYS A 1045 -14.66 17.23 28.88
CA LYS A 1045 -13.28 17.74 28.84
C LYS A 1045 -12.70 18.08 30.22
N ALA A 1046 -13.52 18.24 31.25
CA ALA A 1046 -13.04 18.59 32.59
C ALA A 1046 -12.59 17.37 33.41
N TRP A 1047 -12.89 16.13 33.01
CA TRP A 1047 -12.50 14.94 33.77
C TRP A 1047 -10.98 14.73 33.78
N GLY A 1048 -10.40 14.63 34.99
CA GLY A 1048 -8.96 14.48 35.22
C GLY A 1048 -8.12 15.71 34.84
N SER A 1049 -8.75 16.87 34.63
CA SER A 1049 -8.09 18.10 34.20
C SER A 1049 -7.38 18.85 35.32
N GLN A 1050 -7.76 18.61 36.59
CA GLN A 1050 -7.23 19.30 37.76
C GLN A 1050 -6.35 18.36 38.59
N THR A 1051 -5.39 18.94 39.32
CA THR A 1051 -4.56 18.23 40.29
C THR A 1051 -5.12 18.51 41.68
N LEU A 1052 -5.44 17.45 42.43
CA LEU A 1052 -5.99 17.53 43.79
C LEU A 1052 -4.93 18.07 44.78
N LYS A 1053 -3.67 17.67 44.58
CA LYS A 1053 -2.54 18.10 45.41
C LYS A 1053 -2.24 19.59 45.22
N GLY A 1054 -2.28 20.35 46.32
CA GLY A 1054 -2.06 21.80 46.30
C GLY A 1054 -3.31 22.63 46.04
N PHE A 1055 -4.50 22.00 45.99
CA PHE A 1055 -5.77 22.71 45.84
C PHE A 1055 -6.07 23.58 47.06
N VAL A 1056 -6.39 24.85 46.83
CA VAL A 1056 -6.81 25.82 47.86
C VAL A 1056 -8.08 26.52 47.42
N LYS A 1057 -9.10 26.55 48.27
CA LYS A 1057 -10.37 27.24 47.97
C LYS A 1057 -11.10 27.69 49.22
N GLU A 1058 -11.72 28.85 49.14
CA GLU A 1058 -12.67 29.37 50.14
C GLU A 1058 -14.09 28.96 49.78
N VAL A 1059 -14.83 28.45 50.76
CA VAL A 1059 -16.23 28.06 50.59
C VAL A 1059 -17.05 28.42 51.83
N GLU A 1060 -18.26 28.87 51.60
CA GLU A 1060 -19.24 29.08 52.67
C GLU A 1060 -20.07 27.81 52.88
N VAL A 1061 -20.22 27.35 54.12
CA VAL A 1061 -21.12 26.25 54.53
C VAL A 1061 -21.88 26.71 55.76
N GLU A 1062 -23.21 26.57 55.75
CA GLU A 1062 -24.10 27.00 56.85
C GLU A 1062 -23.84 28.43 57.37
N GLY A 1063 -23.52 29.38 56.48
CA GLY A 1063 -23.30 30.79 56.83
C GLY A 1063 -21.90 31.12 57.39
N ARG A 1064 -20.95 30.17 57.31
CA ARG A 1064 -19.55 30.36 57.74
C ARG A 1064 -18.57 30.04 56.61
N GLU A 1065 -17.52 30.85 56.49
CA GLU A 1065 -16.46 30.65 55.51
C GLU A 1065 -15.38 29.69 56.03
N TYR A 1066 -14.99 28.74 55.18
CA TYR A 1066 -13.93 27.77 55.42
C TYR A 1066 -12.88 27.87 54.32
N VAL A 1067 -11.61 27.97 54.72
CA VAL A 1067 -10.47 27.81 53.81
C VAL A 1067 -10.08 26.33 53.78
N VAL A 1068 -10.17 25.70 52.61
CA VAL A 1068 -9.82 24.30 52.38
C VAL A 1068 -8.48 24.23 51.64
N LYS A 1069 -7.49 23.55 52.22
CA LYS A 1069 -6.17 23.29 51.61
C LYS A 1069 -5.91 21.79 51.51
N VAL A 1070 -5.89 21.24 50.30
CA VAL A 1070 -5.68 19.79 50.08
C VAL A 1070 -4.21 19.49 49.83
N ARG A 1071 -3.66 18.55 50.59
CA ARG A 1071 -2.26 18.11 50.48
C ARG A 1071 -2.09 16.85 49.65
N ASP A 1072 -3.05 15.93 49.74
CA ASP A 1072 -2.99 14.66 49.03
C ASP A 1072 -4.38 14.03 48.94
N GLY A 1073 -4.55 13.08 48.02
CA GLY A 1073 -5.74 12.24 48.01
C GLY A 1073 -5.63 11.09 47.03
N GLU A 1074 -6.31 10.00 47.38
CA GLU A 1074 -6.32 8.75 46.64
C GLU A 1074 -7.73 8.14 46.61
N ALA A 1075 -7.99 7.33 45.59
CA ALA A 1075 -9.19 6.53 45.47
C ALA A 1075 -8.82 5.06 45.22
N VAL A 1076 -9.38 4.15 46.01
CA VAL A 1076 -9.05 2.72 46.02
C VAL A 1076 -10.33 1.88 45.99
N GLU A 1077 -10.36 0.84 45.16
CA GLU A 1077 -11.43 -0.16 45.16
C GLU A 1077 -11.20 -1.18 46.28
N GLU A 1078 -12.22 -1.46 47.09
CA GLU A 1078 -12.21 -2.48 48.14
C GLU A 1078 -13.34 -3.48 47.92
N ASP A 1079 -13.08 -4.79 48.07
CA ASP A 1079 -14.11 -5.83 48.06
C ASP A 1079 -14.50 -6.20 49.50
N ARG A 1080 -15.78 -6.02 49.86
CA ARG A 1080 -16.29 -6.37 51.19
C ARG A 1080 -17.60 -7.13 51.09
N GLY A 1081 -17.59 -8.42 51.47
CA GLY A 1081 -18.78 -9.27 51.49
C GLY A 1081 -19.42 -9.49 50.11
N GLY A 1082 -18.61 -9.60 49.06
CA GLY A 1082 -19.07 -9.75 47.67
C GLY A 1082 -19.58 -8.46 47.01
N ARG A 1083 -19.43 -7.31 47.67
CA ARG A 1083 -19.77 -5.99 47.12
C ARG A 1083 -18.50 -5.17 46.89
N LYS A 1084 -18.34 -4.67 45.66
CA LYS A 1084 -17.28 -3.72 45.28
C LYS A 1084 -17.61 -2.33 45.82
N LEU A 1085 -16.75 -1.79 46.66
CA LEU A 1085 -16.83 -0.45 47.23
C LEU A 1085 -15.68 0.41 46.69
N LEU A 1086 -15.88 1.72 46.69
CA LEU A 1086 -14.86 2.70 46.31
C LEU A 1086 -14.59 3.62 47.48
N ARG A 1087 -13.38 3.56 48.00
CA ARG A 1087 -12.93 4.38 49.12
C ARG A 1087 -12.12 5.54 48.61
N ILE A 1088 -12.55 6.76 48.92
CA ILE A 1088 -11.83 7.99 48.60
C ILE A 1088 -11.27 8.55 49.91
N LYS A 1089 -9.96 8.79 49.94
CA LYS A 1089 -9.25 9.40 51.06
C LYS A 1089 -8.63 10.72 50.62
N ILE A 1090 -8.85 11.78 51.39
CA ILE A 1090 -8.35 13.12 51.07
C ILE A 1090 -7.72 13.69 52.33
N THR A 1091 -6.44 14.02 52.26
CA THR A 1091 -5.71 14.70 53.33
C THR A 1091 -5.78 16.20 53.12
N ALA A 1092 -6.50 16.89 54.00
CA ALA A 1092 -6.74 18.33 53.88
C ALA A 1092 -6.60 19.03 55.24
N GLU A 1093 -6.30 20.33 55.16
CA GLU A 1093 -6.41 21.27 56.27
C GLU A 1093 -7.64 22.14 56.01
N VAL A 1094 -8.62 22.06 56.92
CA VAL A 1094 -9.88 22.80 56.85
C VAL A 1094 -10.04 23.55 58.17
N ASP A 1095 -10.16 24.88 58.11
CA ASP A 1095 -10.30 25.72 59.32
C ASP A 1095 -9.16 25.47 60.33
N GLY A 1096 -7.91 25.42 59.83
CA GLY A 1096 -6.70 25.18 60.63
C GLY A 1096 -6.54 23.75 61.18
N VAL A 1097 -7.51 22.85 60.94
CA VAL A 1097 -7.46 21.45 61.40
C VAL A 1097 -7.00 20.55 60.26
N ARG A 1098 -5.82 19.94 60.41
CA ARG A 1098 -5.28 18.97 59.45
C ARG A 1098 -5.78 17.56 59.74
N ARG A 1099 -6.38 16.92 58.73
CA ARG A 1099 -6.98 15.59 58.87
C ARG A 1099 -7.04 14.82 57.55
N GLU A 1100 -7.09 13.49 57.65
CA GLU A 1100 -7.55 12.59 56.59
C GLU A 1100 -9.07 12.39 56.64
N TYR A 1101 -9.73 12.76 55.55
CA TYR A 1101 -11.16 12.62 55.31
C TYR A 1101 -11.40 11.40 54.43
N VAL A 1102 -12.23 10.47 54.91
CA VAL A 1102 -12.47 9.19 54.23
C VAL A 1102 -13.97 9.04 53.97
N MET A 1103 -14.32 8.75 52.73
CA MET A 1103 -15.68 8.41 52.32
C MET A 1103 -15.69 7.13 51.49
N THR A 1104 -16.73 6.32 51.63
CA THR A 1104 -16.86 5.05 50.92
C THR A 1104 -18.15 5.01 50.11
N TYR A 1105 -18.00 4.85 48.80
CA TYR A 1105 -19.07 4.68 47.85
C TYR A 1105 -19.43 3.21 47.67
N GLY A 1106 -20.73 2.96 47.64
CA GLY A 1106 -21.35 1.67 47.33
C GLY A 1106 -22.50 1.84 46.36
N ARG A 1107 -22.98 0.74 45.81
CA ARG A 1107 -24.23 0.70 45.04
C ARG A 1107 -25.38 0.23 45.94
N TYR A 1108 -26.46 1.00 45.99
CA TYR A 1108 -27.59 0.75 46.89
C TYR A 1108 -28.94 0.86 46.16
N GLY A 1109 -29.95 0.15 46.69
CA GLY A 1109 -31.33 0.20 46.19
C GLY A 1109 -31.58 -0.62 44.90
N ARG A 1110 -32.83 -0.61 44.42
CA ARG A 1110 -33.25 -1.28 43.18
C ARG A 1110 -32.65 -0.61 41.93
N ASP A 1111 -32.44 0.70 42.01
CA ASP A 1111 -31.93 1.54 40.91
C ASP A 1111 -30.40 1.57 40.83
N ASN A 1112 -29.70 0.79 41.69
CA ASN A 1112 -28.24 0.70 41.71
C ASN A 1112 -27.57 2.09 41.85
N ALA A 1113 -28.13 2.94 42.72
CA ALA A 1113 -27.65 4.31 42.93
C ALA A 1113 -26.26 4.30 43.58
N ALA A 1114 -25.35 5.17 43.11
CA ALA A 1114 -24.05 5.39 43.73
C ALA A 1114 -24.21 6.33 44.93
N LEU A 1115 -24.06 5.79 46.15
CA LEU A 1115 -24.10 6.58 47.39
C LEU A 1115 -22.79 6.39 48.16
N GLY A 1116 -22.23 7.50 48.59
CA GLY A 1116 -21.04 7.62 49.42
C GLY A 1116 -21.40 7.97 50.85
N PHE A 1117 -20.80 7.27 51.81
CA PHE A 1117 -21.04 7.51 53.22
C PHE A 1117 -19.74 7.82 53.95
N ALA A 1118 -19.80 8.79 54.86
CA ALA A 1118 -18.74 9.11 55.80
C ALA A 1118 -19.31 9.41 57.19
N THR A 1119 -18.53 9.16 58.24
CA THR A 1119 -18.90 9.44 59.63
C THR A 1119 -18.02 10.53 60.23
N ALA A 1120 -18.66 11.46 60.94
CA ALA A 1120 -17.95 12.46 61.71
C ALA A 1120 -17.34 11.87 62.98
N ARG A 1121 -16.11 12.27 63.32
CA ARG A 1121 -15.34 11.73 64.45
C ARG A 1121 -15.66 12.48 65.74
N ALA A 1122 -15.78 11.72 66.84
CA ALA A 1122 -16.01 12.30 68.17
C ALA A 1122 -14.73 12.93 68.76
N ASP A 1123 -13.58 12.37 68.42
CA ASP A 1123 -12.23 12.80 68.83
C ASP A 1123 -11.68 13.96 67.99
N ALA A 1124 -12.41 14.42 66.98
CA ALA A 1124 -12.03 15.58 66.19
C ALA A 1124 -12.20 16.89 67.00
N PRO A 1125 -11.33 17.90 66.81
CA PRO A 1125 -11.44 19.19 67.50
C PRO A 1125 -12.82 19.85 67.32
N GLY A 1126 -13.57 20.01 68.41
CA GLY A 1126 -14.94 20.55 68.41
C GLY A 1126 -16.05 19.50 68.29
N GLY A 1127 -15.72 18.21 68.35
CA GLY A 1127 -16.70 17.11 68.34
C GLY A 1127 -17.31 16.82 66.97
N ARG A 1128 -18.31 15.92 66.93
CA ARG A 1128 -18.90 15.38 65.70
C ARG A 1128 -19.55 16.43 64.80
N GLU A 1129 -20.17 17.47 65.37
CA GLU A 1129 -20.86 18.52 64.62
C GLU A 1129 -19.87 19.36 63.80
N LYS A 1130 -18.87 19.97 64.47
CA LYS A 1130 -17.83 20.75 63.79
C LYS A 1130 -17.04 19.93 62.78
N ASP A 1131 -16.88 18.64 63.04
CA ASP A 1131 -16.20 17.77 62.09
C ASP A 1131 -17.02 17.51 60.82
N ALA A 1132 -18.34 17.38 60.96
CA ALA A 1132 -19.26 17.25 59.83
C ALA A 1132 -19.31 18.54 58.98
N GLU A 1133 -19.28 19.72 59.61
CA GLU A 1133 -19.17 21.02 58.91
C GLU A 1133 -17.89 21.08 58.07
N ARG A 1134 -16.72 20.76 58.66
CA ARG A 1134 -15.44 20.77 57.93
C ARG A 1134 -15.40 19.78 56.78
N PHE A 1135 -15.98 18.59 56.96
CA PHE A 1135 -16.08 17.60 55.88
C PHE A 1135 -17.00 18.13 54.76
N SER A 1136 -18.13 18.75 55.11
CA SER A 1136 -19.03 19.34 54.14
C SER A 1136 -18.38 20.48 53.34
N ALA A 1137 -17.57 21.32 54.01
CA ALA A 1137 -16.75 22.33 53.36
C ALA A 1137 -15.74 21.73 52.38
N LEU A 1138 -15.05 20.65 52.77
CA LEU A 1138 -14.15 19.94 51.85
C LEU A 1138 -14.88 19.42 50.61
N ILE A 1139 -16.04 18.77 50.79
CA ILE A 1139 -16.82 18.21 49.68
C ILE A 1139 -17.34 19.32 48.76
N LYS A 1140 -17.87 20.42 49.33
CA LYS A 1140 -18.34 21.59 48.57
C LYS A 1140 -17.21 22.27 47.82
N ALA A 1141 -16.03 22.41 48.43
CA ALA A 1141 -14.87 22.99 47.78
C ALA A 1141 -14.46 22.18 46.54
N LEU A 1142 -14.40 20.86 46.68
CA LEU A 1142 -13.92 19.97 45.63
C LEU A 1142 -14.95 19.70 44.52
N THR A 1143 -16.23 19.60 44.86
CA THR A 1143 -17.29 19.18 43.92
C THR A 1143 -18.23 20.31 43.49
N GLY A 1144 -18.26 21.41 44.24
CA GLY A 1144 -19.21 22.51 44.07
C GLY A 1144 -20.60 22.23 44.64
N ARG A 1145 -20.81 21.10 45.35
CA ARG A 1145 -22.09 20.70 45.93
C ARG A 1145 -21.93 20.32 47.41
N GLU A 1146 -22.93 20.66 48.23
CA GLU A 1146 -22.95 20.27 49.64
C GLU A 1146 -23.52 18.86 49.82
N PRO A 1147 -22.91 18.02 50.68
CA PRO A 1147 -23.43 16.70 51.01
C PRO A 1147 -24.61 16.78 51.99
N LYS A 1148 -25.39 15.71 52.08
CA LYS A 1148 -26.40 15.60 53.15
C LYS A 1148 -25.72 15.32 54.47
N VAL A 1149 -26.07 16.04 55.52
CA VAL A 1149 -25.66 15.72 56.89
C VAL A 1149 -26.88 15.40 57.73
N TYR A 1150 -26.86 14.29 58.46
CA TYR A 1150 -27.94 13.94 59.40
C TYR A 1150 -27.43 13.12 60.58
N ARG A 1151 -28.11 13.25 61.72
CA ARG A 1151 -27.80 12.51 62.94
C ARG A 1151 -28.67 11.27 63.04
N ARG A 1152 -28.05 10.11 63.31
CA ARG A 1152 -28.75 8.84 63.58
C ARG A 1152 -29.14 8.73 65.05
N SER A 1153 -30.05 7.81 65.35
CA SER A 1153 -30.54 7.53 66.71
C SER A 1153 -29.47 7.04 67.69
N ASP A 1154 -28.34 6.52 67.20
CA ASP A 1154 -27.17 6.09 67.97
C ASP A 1154 -26.16 7.23 68.26
N GLY A 1155 -26.51 8.48 67.89
CA GLY A 1155 -25.67 9.66 68.11
C GLY A 1155 -24.53 9.83 67.10
N VAL A 1156 -24.47 9.00 66.04
CA VAL A 1156 -23.52 9.16 64.94
C VAL A 1156 -24.02 10.22 63.95
N VAL A 1157 -23.13 11.14 63.55
CA VAL A 1157 -23.41 12.11 62.49
C VAL A 1157 -22.89 11.56 61.16
N MET A 1158 -23.80 11.34 60.23
CA MET A 1158 -23.54 10.79 58.90
C MET A 1158 -23.48 11.89 57.85
N ILE A 1159 -22.54 11.76 56.93
CA ILE A 1159 -22.41 12.57 55.73
C ILE A 1159 -22.68 11.65 54.54
N GLU A 1160 -23.67 12.01 53.72
CA GLU A 1160 -24.11 11.26 52.56
C GLU A 1160 -23.84 12.05 51.28
N CYS A 1161 -23.07 11.43 50.38
CA CYS A 1161 -22.71 11.97 49.08
C CYS A 1161 -23.39 11.17 47.96
N TYR A 1162 -24.07 11.86 47.05
CA TYR A 1162 -24.70 11.23 45.88
C TYR A 1162 -23.77 11.18 44.66
N GLU A 1163 -24.20 10.52 43.58
CA GLU A 1163 -23.46 10.38 42.31
C GLU A 1163 -22.92 11.70 41.75
N GLY A 1164 -23.66 12.81 41.88
CA GLY A 1164 -23.17 14.12 41.46
C GLY A 1164 -21.93 14.64 42.22
N HIS A 1165 -21.70 14.20 43.46
CA HIS A 1165 -20.44 14.48 44.17
C HIS A 1165 -19.31 13.62 43.61
N LEU A 1166 -19.61 12.35 43.28
CA LEU A 1166 -18.67 11.41 42.68
C LEU A 1166 -18.17 11.90 41.32
N GLU A 1167 -19.06 12.43 40.48
CA GLU A 1167 -18.73 13.12 39.22
C GLU A 1167 -17.88 14.38 39.45
N GLY A 1168 -18.16 15.13 40.51
CA GLY A 1168 -17.33 16.27 40.93
C GLY A 1168 -15.89 15.88 41.26
N PHE A 1169 -15.69 14.75 41.95
CA PHE A 1169 -14.36 14.23 42.26
C PHE A 1169 -13.61 13.72 41.01
N MET A 1170 -14.31 13.35 39.93
CA MET A 1170 -13.67 12.93 38.67
C MET A 1170 -12.93 14.06 37.94
N ARG A 1171 -13.06 15.32 38.37
CA ARG A 1171 -12.27 16.44 37.84
C ARG A 1171 -10.79 16.33 38.20
N TYR A 1172 -10.45 15.60 39.26
CA TYR A 1172 -9.10 15.49 39.77
C TYR A 1172 -8.40 14.22 39.27
N LYS A 1173 -7.21 14.40 38.69
CA LYS A 1173 -6.40 13.34 38.07
C LYS A 1173 -6.16 12.16 39.01
N GLU A 1174 -5.91 12.44 40.29
CA GLU A 1174 -5.58 11.45 41.32
C GLU A 1174 -6.76 10.53 41.67
N LEU A 1175 -8.00 10.97 41.43
CA LEU A 1175 -9.21 10.23 41.78
C LEU A 1175 -9.93 9.64 40.56
N ALA A 1176 -9.84 10.32 39.41
CA ALA A 1176 -10.65 10.05 38.23
C ALA A 1176 -10.58 8.61 37.71
N GLU A 1177 -9.38 8.01 37.63
CA GLU A 1177 -9.21 6.68 37.06
C GLU A 1177 -9.78 5.57 37.97
N ALA A 1178 -9.64 5.70 39.29
CA ALA A 1178 -10.18 4.73 40.23
C ALA A 1178 -11.70 4.86 40.38
N ILE A 1179 -12.23 6.09 40.43
CA ILE A 1179 -13.68 6.34 40.41
C ILE A 1179 -14.30 5.72 39.16
N LYS A 1180 -13.69 5.93 37.99
CA LYS A 1180 -14.15 5.39 36.70
C LYS A 1180 -14.18 3.87 36.69
N ARG A 1181 -13.05 3.22 37.03
CA ARG A 1181 -12.95 1.75 37.06
C ARG A 1181 -14.02 1.13 37.98
N TRP A 1182 -14.27 1.76 39.13
CA TRP A 1182 -15.31 1.31 40.04
C TRP A 1182 -16.72 1.50 39.46
N MET A 1183 -17.02 2.65 38.86
CA MET A 1183 -18.32 2.88 38.22
C MET A 1183 -18.59 1.90 37.07
N GLU A 1184 -17.56 1.56 36.29
CA GLU A 1184 -17.64 0.57 35.20
C GLU A 1184 -17.89 -0.85 35.73
N LYS A 1185 -17.20 -1.26 36.80
CA LYS A 1185 -17.32 -2.61 37.38
C LYS A 1185 -18.63 -2.83 38.15
N THR A 1186 -19.31 -1.76 38.56
CA THR A 1186 -20.48 -1.83 39.46
C THR A 1186 -21.81 -1.45 38.79
N LYS A 1187 -21.81 -1.03 37.52
CA LYS A 1187 -23.03 -0.84 36.72
C LYS A 1187 -23.61 -2.22 36.37
N ARG A 1188 -24.90 -2.47 36.68
CA ARG A 1188 -25.60 -3.70 36.25
C ARG A 1188 -25.59 -3.79 34.72
N ARG A 1189 -25.27 -4.97 34.18
CA ARG A 1189 -25.48 -5.32 32.77
C ARG A 1189 -26.96 -5.49 32.47
#